data_AF-A0A948U0R1-F1
#
_entry.id   AF-A0A948U0R1-F1
#
_cell.length_a   1.000
_cell.length_b   1.000
_cell.length_c   1.000
_cell.angle_alpha   90.00
_cell.angle_beta   90.00
_cell.angle_gamma   90.00
#
_symmetry.space_group_name_H-M   'P 1'
#
loop_
_entity.id
_entity.type
_entity.pdbx_description
1 polymer ?
#
loop_
_entity_poly.entity_id
_entity_poly.type
_entity_poly.pdbx_seq_one_letter_code
_entity_poly.pdbx_strand_id
1 'polypeptide(L)'
;MTSNEIKQFLIEKVRLFDGYSPEKIDGILADSEVRTFEGKEAIISCGEPGLFLGVMLSGHADVSVAGPTGERAVIDVLDDGAVFGEMALLTGDPTVTDIIAGNRCFVLTIPQSIFNRDIVTHPKAVMFLSRLLAERVKANAANPLNPGGSMGYSRSVANAADPYALSLKSETPGRVLALNVGRAQIRFGIYDTEDESRGVHGIFQDLDGDTVGIQLSAGGKVIERRRPHFELAELFTVIFDEIGSLGGRFAFMPQEVVVVGHRVVHGGSKYYSSTLITPEVMQDIEDLAVFAPFHNPVNLEGIRLAMKFLPAVPHIAVFDTAFHQTLPTYAYMYGLPYDYYKKDGIRRYGFHGTSHRYVSLKSAEVTKRPLSELEIVSCHLGIGSSMCAIDHGRSVDTTMGLTPSEGLIMANRAGNLDPAVVIHLMEHYKMSPAEISHLINAESGLKGISGISGDIREIEEAANEGHHRALLAHRAYSYQIRKTIGAYVAAMGGIDVLAFTGRIGETSAAVRSLACQGLEFIGIKLDEERNRTLGPVASHAVISSDESPVKIIVITSNDERLVAWEALRATERCQIVRGAAAEAAEPIPIEISAHHVHLAQADVDKLFGAGHQLTPAHELSQPGQYACAEKVHLIGPKGRIDNVRVLGPTRKETQVEIAMTEQFKLGIQPPIRESGDLANTPGLTLEGKHGSTTITQGVICAQRHIHMSPEDAMRRGLRDRYVVRVRIEGDRELIYGDVVVRVNPNFRLAMHIDTDEGNAASIRTGMIGYIDEIQMRR
;
A
#
# COMPACT_ATOMS: atom_id res chain seq x y z
N MET A 1 -3.46 19.17 -36.92
CA MET A 1 -4.49 18.09 -37.00
C MET A 1 -5.74 18.58 -36.30
N THR A 2 -6.91 18.25 -36.82
CA THR A 2 -8.20 18.49 -36.15
C THR A 2 -8.41 17.45 -35.03
N SER A 3 -9.29 17.73 -34.05
CA SER A 3 -9.59 16.78 -32.97
C SER A 3 -10.07 15.41 -33.48
N ASN A 4 -10.86 15.39 -34.56
CA ASN A 4 -11.30 14.14 -35.20
C ASN A 4 -10.15 13.37 -35.88
N GLU A 5 -9.19 14.05 -36.49
CA GLU A 5 -8.00 13.40 -37.06
C GLU A 5 -7.13 12.77 -35.97
N ILE A 6 -6.96 13.46 -34.84
CA ILE A 6 -6.21 12.95 -33.69
C ILE A 6 -6.92 11.73 -33.11
N LYS A 7 -8.23 11.81 -32.88
CA LYS A 7 -9.02 10.67 -32.39
C LYS A 7 -8.86 9.45 -33.29
N GLN A 8 -8.99 9.62 -34.61
CA GLN A 8 -8.82 8.53 -35.55
C GLN A 8 -7.41 7.94 -35.49
N PHE A 9 -6.39 8.81 -35.40
CA PHE A 9 -5.00 8.39 -35.25
C PHE A 9 -4.78 7.58 -33.95
N LEU A 10 -5.33 8.03 -32.82
CA LEU A 10 -5.21 7.32 -31.54
C LEU A 10 -5.80 5.92 -31.61
N ILE A 11 -6.97 5.77 -32.23
CA ILE A 11 -7.65 4.47 -32.38
C ILE A 11 -6.87 3.54 -33.32
N GLU A 12 -6.32 4.06 -34.42
CA GLU A 12 -5.71 3.22 -35.46
C GLU A 12 -4.22 2.93 -35.24
N LYS A 13 -3.48 3.84 -34.61
CA LYS A 13 -2.02 3.83 -34.56
C LYS A 13 -1.45 3.68 -33.15
N VAL A 14 -2.23 3.95 -32.11
CA VAL A 14 -1.72 4.02 -30.73
C VAL A 14 -2.33 2.93 -29.87
N ARG A 15 -1.58 1.84 -29.69
CA ARG A 15 -2.01 0.63 -28.96
C ARG A 15 -2.47 0.87 -27.52
N LEU A 16 -2.05 1.98 -26.90
CA LEU A 16 -2.54 2.40 -25.59
C LEU A 16 -4.06 2.54 -25.56
N PHE A 17 -4.66 3.00 -26.66
CA PHE A 17 -6.09 3.26 -26.78
C PHE A 17 -6.88 2.06 -27.34
N ASP A 18 -6.26 0.89 -27.46
CA ASP A 18 -6.95 -0.33 -27.88
C ASP A 18 -8.13 -0.65 -26.94
N GLY A 19 -9.34 -0.59 -27.48
CA GLY A 19 -10.59 -0.87 -26.75
C GLY A 19 -11.25 0.32 -26.08
N TYR A 20 -10.74 1.54 -26.26
CA TYR A 20 -11.46 2.74 -25.84
C TYR A 20 -12.64 3.02 -26.79
N SER A 21 -13.77 3.48 -26.23
CA SER A 21 -14.86 4.02 -27.03
C SER A 21 -14.49 5.41 -27.57
N PRO A 22 -15.02 5.82 -28.75
CA PRO A 22 -14.79 7.15 -29.30
C PRO A 22 -15.13 8.28 -28.30
N GLU A 23 -16.19 8.12 -27.51
CA GLU A 23 -16.63 9.10 -26.51
C GLU A 23 -15.62 9.24 -25.37
N LYS A 24 -15.00 8.13 -24.95
CA LYS A 24 -13.98 8.16 -23.90
C LYS A 24 -12.71 8.86 -24.39
N ILE A 25 -12.34 8.66 -25.65
CA ILE A 25 -11.21 9.37 -26.27
C ILE A 25 -11.52 10.86 -26.40
N ASP A 26 -12.74 11.23 -26.78
CA ASP A 26 -13.15 12.64 -26.81
C ASP A 26 -13.02 13.29 -25.43
N GLY A 27 -13.34 12.57 -24.35
CA GLY A 27 -13.14 13.03 -22.98
C GLY A 27 -11.65 13.24 -22.61
N ILE A 28 -10.77 12.34 -23.04
CA ILE A 28 -9.32 12.48 -22.82
C ILE A 28 -8.77 13.66 -23.62
N LEU A 29 -9.19 13.82 -24.88
CA LEU A 29 -8.74 14.89 -25.76
C LEU A 29 -9.21 16.27 -25.31
N ALA A 30 -10.37 16.39 -24.65
CA ALA A 30 -10.89 17.66 -24.15
C ALA A 30 -9.95 18.33 -23.14
N ASP A 31 -9.28 17.53 -22.31
CA ASP A 31 -8.37 17.98 -21.26
C ASP A 31 -6.88 17.75 -21.61
N SER A 32 -6.58 17.33 -22.85
CA SER A 32 -5.22 17.13 -23.34
C SER A 32 -4.80 18.27 -24.28
N GLU A 33 -3.49 18.50 -24.38
CA GLU A 33 -2.93 19.55 -25.22
C GLU A 33 -2.06 18.95 -26.33
N VAL A 34 -2.11 19.52 -27.54
CA VAL A 34 -1.14 19.20 -28.60
C VAL A 34 -0.04 20.26 -28.59
N ARG A 35 1.19 19.85 -28.28
CA ARG A 35 2.37 20.69 -28.28
C ARG A 35 3.24 20.42 -29.49
N THR A 36 3.89 21.48 -29.97
CA THR A 36 4.85 21.41 -31.07
C THR A 36 6.25 21.64 -30.50
N PHE A 37 7.19 20.78 -30.89
CA PHE A 37 8.60 20.89 -30.52
C PHE A 37 9.44 20.98 -31.79
N GLU A 38 10.33 21.96 -31.88
CA GLU A 38 11.23 22.12 -33.02
C GLU A 38 12.45 21.19 -32.89
N GLY A 39 13.16 20.94 -34.00
CA GLY A 39 14.34 20.08 -33.97
C GLY A 39 15.39 20.57 -32.95
N LYS A 40 15.91 19.62 -32.15
CA LYS A 40 16.82 19.79 -31.00
C LYS A 40 16.20 20.37 -29.73
N GLU A 41 14.90 20.61 -29.71
CA GLU A 41 14.18 21.01 -28.50
C GLU A 41 13.95 19.79 -27.58
N ALA A 42 14.09 19.99 -26.27
CA ALA A 42 13.82 18.94 -25.29
C ALA A 42 12.30 18.83 -25.07
N ILE A 43 11.78 17.63 -25.26
CA ILE A 43 10.38 17.28 -24.97
C ILE A 43 10.27 16.88 -23.49
N ILE A 44 11.24 16.11 -22.99
CA ILE A 44 11.42 15.74 -21.59
C ILE A 44 12.92 15.82 -21.27
N SER A 45 13.29 16.45 -20.16
CA SER A 45 14.68 16.45 -19.68
C SER A 45 14.87 15.45 -18.56
N CYS A 46 16.03 14.79 -18.49
CA CYS A 46 16.40 13.88 -17.41
C CYS A 46 16.45 14.61 -16.05
N GLY A 47 15.77 14.06 -15.04
CA GLY A 47 15.66 14.62 -13.68
C GLY A 47 14.44 15.50 -13.45
N GLU A 48 13.60 15.71 -14.47
CA GLU A 48 12.33 16.41 -14.33
C GLU A 48 11.23 15.49 -13.78
N PRO A 49 10.21 16.03 -13.09
CA PRO A 49 9.02 15.26 -12.76
C PRO A 49 8.32 14.78 -14.03
N GLY A 50 7.76 13.56 -14.00
CA GLY A 50 6.88 13.09 -15.08
C GLY A 50 5.53 13.81 -15.01
N LEU A 51 5.36 14.89 -15.76
CA LEU A 51 4.16 15.74 -15.67
C LEU A 51 3.03 15.32 -16.64
N PHE A 52 3.35 14.56 -17.68
CA PHE A 52 2.39 14.15 -18.71
C PHE A 52 2.79 12.84 -19.38
N LEU A 53 1.79 12.16 -19.94
CA LEU A 53 2.00 11.06 -20.86
C LEU A 53 2.04 11.63 -22.28
N GLY A 54 3.15 11.45 -22.97
CA GLY A 54 3.33 11.90 -24.34
C GLY A 54 2.89 10.84 -25.35
N VAL A 55 2.16 11.25 -26.38
CA VAL A 55 1.90 10.44 -27.57
C VAL A 55 2.44 11.19 -28.79
N MET A 56 3.36 10.57 -29.51
CA MET A 56 3.92 11.13 -30.75
C MET A 56 2.85 11.06 -31.85
N LEU A 57 2.30 12.21 -32.26
CA LEU A 57 1.31 12.27 -33.34
C LEU A 57 2.00 12.32 -34.71
N SER A 58 3.13 13.04 -34.79
CA SER A 58 3.97 13.10 -35.99
C SER A 58 5.38 13.58 -35.65
N GLY A 59 6.39 13.00 -36.28
CA GLY A 59 7.80 13.38 -36.12
C GLY A 59 8.62 12.26 -35.48
N HIS A 60 9.90 12.52 -35.24
CA HIS A 60 10.74 11.59 -34.48
C HIS A 60 11.54 12.30 -33.39
N ALA A 61 11.72 11.62 -32.26
CA ALA A 61 12.49 12.11 -31.13
C ALA A 61 13.51 11.06 -30.66
N ASP A 62 14.71 11.50 -30.35
CA ASP A 62 15.76 10.65 -29.81
C ASP A 62 15.60 10.54 -28.29
N VAL A 63 15.58 9.31 -27.79
CA VAL A 63 15.71 9.01 -26.36
C VAL A 63 17.19 8.84 -26.07
N SER A 64 17.75 9.68 -25.21
CA SER A 64 19.18 9.67 -24.94
C SER A 64 19.51 9.68 -23.45
N VAL A 65 20.66 9.08 -23.14
CA VAL A 65 21.29 9.14 -21.83
C VAL A 65 22.63 9.83 -22.01
N ALA A 66 22.89 10.87 -21.23
CA ALA A 66 24.19 11.53 -21.26
C ALA A 66 25.20 10.76 -20.41
N GLY A 67 26.36 10.45 -21.00
CA GLY A 67 27.49 9.81 -20.34
C GLY A 67 28.22 10.73 -19.35
N PRO A 68 29.20 10.21 -18.60
CA PRO A 68 29.93 10.94 -17.56
C PRO A 68 30.67 12.19 -18.06
N THR A 69 31.02 12.22 -19.34
CA THR A 69 31.75 13.32 -20.01
C THR A 69 30.83 14.35 -20.68
N GLY A 70 29.51 14.18 -20.57
CA GLY A 70 28.52 15.05 -21.21
C GLY A 70 28.16 14.66 -22.65
N GLU A 71 28.78 13.63 -23.22
CA GLU A 71 28.38 13.07 -24.52
C GLU A 71 27.02 12.35 -24.40
N ARG A 72 26.10 12.63 -25.33
CA ARG A 72 24.77 12.00 -25.37
C ARG A 72 24.83 10.70 -26.17
N ALA A 73 24.40 9.60 -25.56
CA ALA A 73 24.18 8.34 -26.24
C ALA A 73 22.69 8.17 -26.50
N VAL A 74 22.28 8.09 -27.77
CA VAL A 74 20.91 7.75 -28.16
C VAL A 74 20.71 6.26 -27.91
N ILE A 75 19.69 5.92 -27.14
CA ILE A 75 19.38 4.55 -26.70
C ILE A 75 18.11 4.01 -27.35
N ASP A 76 17.23 4.89 -27.82
CA ASP A 76 15.99 4.55 -28.52
C ASP A 76 15.53 5.73 -29.38
N VAL A 77 14.62 5.49 -30.32
CA VAL A 77 13.99 6.52 -31.16
C VAL A 77 12.49 6.36 -31.11
N LEU A 78 11.78 7.46 -30.89
CA LEU A 78 10.31 7.51 -30.84
C LEU A 78 9.79 8.04 -32.17
N ASP A 79 8.96 7.26 -32.84
CA ASP A 79 8.26 7.62 -34.07
C ASP A 79 6.75 7.80 -33.85
N ASP A 80 6.01 8.12 -34.92
CA ASP A 80 4.55 8.23 -34.94
C ASP A 80 3.85 7.06 -34.20
N GLY A 81 3.03 7.42 -33.22
CA GLY A 81 2.27 6.50 -32.37
C GLY A 81 3.02 6.02 -31.13
N ALA A 82 4.29 6.39 -30.95
CA ALA A 82 5.05 6.08 -29.75
C ALA A 82 4.46 6.78 -28.52
N VAL A 83 4.42 6.03 -27.40
CA VAL A 83 3.98 6.51 -26.09
C VAL A 83 5.20 6.67 -25.20
N PHE A 84 5.32 7.77 -24.46
CA PHE A 84 6.47 8.05 -23.59
C PHE A 84 6.07 8.85 -22.34
N GLY A 85 6.98 8.92 -21.37
CA GLY A 85 6.73 9.57 -20.07
C GLY A 85 6.00 8.68 -19.05
N GLU A 86 5.54 7.50 -19.44
CA GLU A 86 4.78 6.59 -18.56
C GLU A 86 5.60 6.06 -17.39
N MET A 87 6.92 5.89 -17.56
CA MET A 87 7.77 5.38 -16.48
C MET A 87 7.69 6.28 -15.25
N ALA A 88 7.93 7.59 -15.45
CA ALA A 88 7.90 8.56 -14.37
C ALA A 88 6.49 8.69 -13.75
N LEU A 89 5.43 8.61 -14.58
CA LEU A 89 4.05 8.65 -14.09
C LEU A 89 3.64 7.40 -13.28
N LEU A 90 4.14 6.22 -13.66
CA LEU A 90 3.81 4.95 -13.02
C LEU A 90 4.63 4.69 -11.76
N THR A 91 5.91 5.06 -11.76
CA THR A 91 6.80 4.82 -10.61
C THR A 91 6.84 5.99 -9.64
N GLY A 92 6.51 7.21 -10.10
CA GLY A 92 6.67 8.44 -9.34
C GLY A 92 8.12 8.91 -9.24
N ASP A 93 9.05 8.25 -9.93
CA ASP A 93 10.45 8.67 -9.99
C ASP A 93 10.65 9.78 -11.04
N PRO A 94 11.67 10.65 -10.89
CA PRO A 94 12.06 11.58 -11.94
C PRO A 94 12.43 10.86 -13.24
N THR A 95 12.26 11.55 -14.36
CA THR A 95 12.59 11.05 -15.70
C THR A 95 14.08 10.66 -15.78
N VAL A 96 14.37 9.48 -16.31
CA VAL A 96 15.74 8.91 -16.32
C VAL A 96 16.49 9.14 -17.64
N THR A 97 15.81 9.67 -18.65
CA THR A 97 16.32 9.88 -20.02
C THR A 97 15.92 11.25 -20.53
N ASP A 98 16.74 11.85 -21.39
CA ASP A 98 16.35 13.01 -22.20
C ASP A 98 15.55 12.51 -23.42
N ILE A 99 14.44 13.17 -23.76
CA ILE A 99 13.72 12.98 -25.02
C ILE A 99 13.84 14.28 -25.82
N ILE A 100 14.52 14.22 -26.95
CA ILE A 100 14.88 15.40 -27.74
C ILE A 100 14.30 15.24 -29.13
N ALA A 101 13.55 16.24 -29.58
CA ALA A 101 12.97 16.24 -30.92
C ALA A 101 14.09 16.19 -31.97
N GLY A 102 14.13 15.15 -32.81
CA GLY A 102 15.11 15.02 -33.90
C GLY A 102 14.74 15.92 -35.09
N ASN A 103 13.44 16.06 -35.33
CA ASN A 103 12.83 17.04 -36.23
C ASN A 103 11.63 17.71 -35.57
N ARG A 104 10.86 18.48 -36.33
CA ARG A 104 9.64 19.09 -35.81
C ARG A 104 8.63 18.01 -35.43
N CYS A 105 8.30 17.92 -34.15
CA CYS A 105 7.41 16.93 -33.56
C CYS A 105 6.08 17.56 -33.13
N PHE A 106 4.99 16.82 -33.31
CA PHE A 106 3.68 17.11 -32.75
C PHE A 106 3.35 16.05 -31.71
N VAL A 107 3.22 16.47 -30.45
CA VAL A 107 3.03 15.59 -29.31
C VAL A 107 1.70 15.90 -28.65
N LEU A 108 0.85 14.89 -28.49
CA LEU A 108 -0.29 14.98 -27.58
C LEU A 108 0.23 14.76 -26.15
N THR A 109 0.13 15.79 -25.31
CA THR A 109 0.47 15.73 -23.89
C THR A 109 -0.79 15.51 -23.08
N ILE A 110 -0.91 14.33 -22.48
CA ILE A 110 -2.02 13.92 -21.62
C ILE A 110 -1.61 14.19 -20.17
N PRO A 111 -2.26 15.12 -19.45
CA PRO A 111 -1.88 15.46 -18.08
C PRO A 111 -1.93 14.26 -17.12
N GLN A 112 -1.11 14.29 -16.07
CA GLN A 112 -1.07 13.23 -15.05
C GLN A 112 -2.44 12.95 -14.43
N SER A 113 -3.27 13.97 -14.21
CA SER A 113 -4.63 13.81 -13.69
C SER A 113 -5.52 12.96 -14.62
N ILE A 114 -5.43 13.16 -15.93
CA ILE A 114 -6.14 12.39 -16.95
C ILE A 114 -5.55 10.98 -17.07
N PHE A 115 -4.22 10.87 -17.02
CA PHE A 115 -3.55 9.59 -16.96
C PHE A 115 -4.04 8.74 -15.79
N ASN A 116 -4.10 9.32 -14.59
CA ASN A 116 -4.55 8.65 -13.37
C ASN A 116 -6.04 8.29 -13.38
N ARG A 117 -6.88 9.15 -13.98
CA ARG A 117 -8.33 8.96 -14.00
C ARG A 117 -8.81 8.02 -15.11
N ASP A 118 -8.24 8.15 -16.30
CA ASP A 118 -8.78 7.55 -17.52
C ASP A 118 -7.85 6.50 -18.15
N ILE A 119 -6.52 6.62 -17.98
CA ILE A 119 -5.56 5.70 -18.61
C ILE A 119 -5.24 4.51 -17.70
N VAL A 120 -4.80 4.74 -16.46
CA VAL A 120 -4.39 3.67 -15.53
C VAL A 120 -5.56 2.94 -14.87
N THR A 121 -6.78 3.42 -15.08
CA THR A 121 -8.01 2.72 -14.70
C THR A 121 -8.47 1.76 -15.79
N HIS A 122 -8.06 1.98 -17.06
CA HIS A 122 -8.48 1.13 -18.17
C HIS A 122 -7.61 -0.14 -18.28
N PRO A 123 -8.17 -1.36 -18.14
CA PRO A 123 -7.38 -2.59 -18.02
C PRO A 123 -6.43 -2.86 -19.19
N LYS A 124 -6.86 -2.62 -20.44
CA LYS A 124 -5.99 -2.83 -21.62
C LYS A 124 -4.85 -1.83 -21.69
N ALA A 125 -5.09 -0.59 -21.27
CA ALA A 125 -4.05 0.43 -21.22
C ALA A 125 -3.01 0.08 -20.16
N VAL A 126 -3.45 -0.35 -18.96
CA VAL A 126 -2.56 -0.84 -17.90
C VAL A 126 -1.71 -2.01 -18.37
N MET A 127 -2.30 -2.99 -19.07
CA MET A 127 -1.55 -4.12 -19.64
C MET A 127 -0.52 -3.67 -20.68
N PHE A 128 -0.88 -2.74 -21.56
CA PHE A 128 0.04 -2.16 -22.53
C PHE A 128 1.20 -1.45 -21.84
N LEU A 129 0.91 -0.55 -20.90
CA LEU A 129 1.89 0.21 -20.13
C LEU A 129 2.80 -0.71 -19.31
N SER A 130 2.26 -1.76 -18.70
CA SER A 130 3.05 -2.75 -17.96
C SER A 130 4.04 -3.49 -18.86
N ARG A 131 3.64 -3.84 -20.09
CA ARG A 131 4.55 -4.44 -21.07
C ARG A 131 5.60 -3.45 -21.54
N LEU A 132 5.19 -2.23 -21.89
CA LEU A 132 6.09 -1.16 -22.30
C LEU A 132 7.15 -0.87 -21.24
N LEU A 133 6.74 -0.78 -19.97
CA LEU A 133 7.63 -0.61 -18.82
C LEU A 133 8.61 -1.78 -18.69
N ALA A 134 8.12 -3.02 -18.78
CA ALA A 134 8.98 -4.20 -18.70
C ALA A 134 10.00 -4.28 -19.86
N GLU A 135 9.60 -3.88 -21.07
CA GLU A 135 10.48 -3.79 -22.24
C GLU A 135 11.56 -2.72 -22.04
N ARG A 136 11.17 -1.54 -21.55
CA ARG A 136 12.11 -0.44 -21.26
C ARG A 136 13.08 -0.76 -20.14
N VAL A 137 12.62 -1.40 -19.07
CA VAL A 137 13.50 -1.87 -17.98
C VAL A 137 14.51 -2.90 -18.49
N LYS A 138 14.09 -3.85 -19.34
CA LYS A 138 15.00 -4.82 -19.97
C LYS A 138 16.00 -4.15 -20.91
N ALA A 139 15.55 -3.21 -21.74
CA ALA A 139 16.41 -2.47 -22.66
C ALA A 139 17.46 -1.64 -21.89
N ASN A 140 17.05 -0.98 -20.80
CA ASN A 140 17.95 -0.23 -19.92
C ASN A 140 18.98 -1.13 -19.22
N ALA A 141 18.58 -2.32 -18.76
CA ALA A 141 19.49 -3.28 -18.13
C ALA A 141 20.51 -3.89 -19.10
N ALA A 142 20.18 -3.98 -20.39
CA ALA A 142 21.04 -4.54 -21.44
C ALA A 142 22.02 -3.53 -22.06
N ASN A 143 21.95 -2.25 -21.69
CA ASN A 143 22.74 -1.19 -22.32
C ASN A 143 24.21 -1.21 -21.82
N PRO A 144 25.22 -1.39 -22.69
CA PRO A 144 26.63 -1.43 -22.31
C PRO A 144 27.17 -0.11 -21.71
N LEU A 145 26.52 1.01 -21.99
CA LEU A 145 26.84 2.33 -21.40
C LEU A 145 26.15 2.55 -20.04
N ASN A 146 25.29 1.62 -19.60
CA ASN A 146 24.59 1.65 -18.33
C ASN A 146 24.63 0.25 -17.66
N PRO A 147 25.83 -0.26 -17.29
CA PRO A 147 25.96 -1.59 -16.71
C PRO A 147 25.27 -1.63 -15.34
N GLY A 148 24.04 -2.16 -15.31
CA GLY A 148 23.21 -2.28 -14.10
C GLY A 148 21.94 -1.41 -14.08
N GLY A 149 21.66 -0.63 -15.13
CA GLY A 149 20.47 0.24 -15.17
C GLY A 149 20.51 1.46 -14.24
N SER A 150 21.54 1.59 -13.37
CA SER A 150 21.62 2.58 -12.29
C SER A 150 22.13 3.95 -12.72
N MET A 151 22.79 4.12 -13.87
CA MET A 151 23.46 5.37 -14.24
C MET A 151 22.47 6.48 -14.64
N GLY A 152 21.38 6.12 -15.34
CA GLY A 152 20.28 7.04 -15.66
C GLY A 152 19.46 7.45 -14.44
N TYR A 153 19.18 6.50 -13.54
CA TYR A 153 18.49 6.75 -12.27
C TYR A 153 19.32 7.58 -11.29
N SER A 154 20.61 7.26 -11.15
CA SER A 154 21.53 8.04 -10.31
C SER A 154 21.65 9.49 -10.76
N ARG A 155 21.67 9.71 -12.08
CA ARG A 155 21.73 11.06 -12.64
C ARG A 155 20.40 11.81 -12.50
N SER A 156 19.26 11.16 -12.70
CA SER A 156 17.96 11.79 -12.50
C SER A 156 17.76 12.23 -11.04
N VAL A 157 18.14 11.37 -10.09
CA VAL A 157 18.14 11.68 -8.66
C VAL A 157 19.11 12.82 -8.33
N ALA A 158 20.31 12.83 -8.91
CA ALA A 158 21.29 13.88 -8.67
C ALA A 158 20.91 15.26 -9.25
N ASN A 159 20.09 15.28 -10.31
CA ASN A 159 19.69 16.51 -11.01
C ASN A 159 18.31 17.04 -10.60
N ALA A 160 17.45 16.21 -10.01
CA ALA A 160 16.14 16.63 -9.54
C ALA A 160 16.25 17.59 -8.34
N ALA A 161 15.40 18.62 -8.31
CA ALA A 161 15.36 19.59 -7.22
C ALA A 161 14.73 19.00 -5.93
N ASP A 162 13.84 18.03 -6.08
CA ASP A 162 13.20 17.28 -4.98
C ASP A 162 13.03 15.80 -5.40
N PRO A 163 14.13 15.02 -5.49
CA PRO A 163 14.13 13.68 -6.10
C PRO A 163 13.24 12.67 -5.39
N TYR A 164 12.89 12.93 -4.13
CA TYR A 164 12.09 12.04 -3.30
C TYR A 164 10.76 12.67 -2.87
N ALA A 165 10.38 13.81 -3.47
CA ALA A 165 9.19 14.60 -3.14
C ALA A 165 9.03 14.80 -1.63
N LEU A 166 10.08 15.31 -0.97
CA LEU A 166 10.14 15.59 0.46
C LEU A 166 9.49 16.94 0.81
N SER A 167 9.23 17.80 -0.16
CA SER A 167 8.40 19.00 0.01
C SER A 167 6.91 18.63 0.20
N LEU A 168 6.14 19.54 0.78
CA LEU A 168 4.69 19.39 0.95
C LEU A 168 3.90 20.05 -0.19
N LYS A 169 4.53 20.25 -1.35
CA LYS A 169 3.86 20.81 -2.53
C LYS A 169 2.98 19.74 -3.16
N SER A 170 1.82 20.17 -3.66
CA SER A 170 0.87 19.32 -4.38
C SER A 170 0.32 20.09 -5.58
N GLU A 171 -0.12 19.37 -6.62
CA GLU A 171 -0.79 19.97 -7.78
C GLU A 171 -2.12 20.63 -7.40
N THR A 172 -2.76 20.18 -6.32
CA THR A 172 -3.97 20.79 -5.79
C THR A 172 -3.63 21.66 -4.57
N PRO A 173 -3.76 23.00 -4.69
CA PRO A 173 -3.68 23.91 -3.56
C PRO A 173 -4.60 23.52 -2.40
N GLY A 174 -4.08 23.60 -1.18
CA GLY A 174 -4.88 23.40 0.02
C GLY A 174 -4.06 23.22 1.28
N ARG A 175 -4.70 22.74 2.34
CA ARG A 175 -4.10 22.51 3.65
C ARG A 175 -4.08 21.05 4.02
N VAL A 176 -2.93 20.60 4.52
CA VAL A 176 -2.75 19.28 5.10
C VAL A 176 -2.78 19.40 6.60
N LEU A 177 -3.69 18.68 7.25
CA LEU A 177 -3.75 18.59 8.70
C LEU A 177 -3.08 17.28 9.15
N ALA A 178 -2.03 17.37 9.95
CA ALA A 178 -1.42 16.23 10.62
C ALA A 178 -1.77 16.22 12.10
N LEU A 179 -2.12 15.05 12.62
CA LEU A 179 -2.55 14.86 14.01
C LEU A 179 -1.75 13.72 14.67
N ASN A 180 -1.32 13.99 15.88
CA ASN A 180 -0.69 13.05 16.79
C ASN A 180 -1.37 13.19 18.16
N VAL A 181 -2.41 12.38 18.37
CA VAL A 181 -3.27 12.44 19.55
C VAL A 181 -2.81 11.41 20.56
N GLY A 182 -2.22 11.86 21.67
CA GLY A 182 -1.81 11.05 22.81
C GLY A 182 -2.48 11.49 24.10
N ARG A 183 -2.37 10.65 25.15
CA ARG A 183 -3.04 10.90 26.45
C ARG A 183 -2.56 12.17 27.16
N ALA A 184 -1.24 12.36 27.26
CA ALA A 184 -0.65 13.49 27.98
C ALA A 184 -0.36 14.70 27.08
N GLN A 185 -0.36 14.48 25.77
CA GLN A 185 0.00 15.50 24.80
C GLN A 185 -0.65 15.22 23.46
N ILE A 186 -1.21 16.28 22.88
CA ILE A 186 -1.74 16.30 21.51
C ILE A 186 -0.88 17.26 20.71
N ARG A 187 -0.43 16.82 19.55
CA ARG A 187 0.29 17.67 18.60
C ARG A 187 -0.44 17.71 17.28
N PHE A 188 -0.40 18.86 16.63
CA PHE A 188 -0.93 19.02 15.30
C PHE A 188 -0.04 19.93 14.45
N GLY A 189 -0.10 19.72 13.14
CA GLY A 189 0.53 20.57 12.15
C GLY A 189 -0.45 20.85 11.03
N ILE A 190 -0.52 22.11 10.61
CA ILE A 190 -1.26 22.55 9.43
C ILE A 190 -0.23 23.08 8.44
N TYR A 191 -0.21 22.48 7.26
CA TYR A 191 0.74 22.80 6.22
C TYR A 191 -0.02 23.24 4.98
N ASP A 192 0.30 24.43 4.50
CA ASP A 192 -0.25 24.98 3.26
C ASP A 192 0.64 24.53 2.10
N THR A 193 0.03 23.89 1.08
CA THR A 193 0.75 23.28 -0.05
C THR A 193 1.22 24.32 -1.09
N GLU A 194 0.72 25.57 -1.01
CA GLU A 194 1.15 26.69 -1.86
C GLU A 194 2.13 27.62 -1.15
N ASP A 195 1.83 27.99 0.11
CA ASP A 195 2.57 28.97 0.90
C ASP A 195 2.96 28.42 2.27
N GLU A 196 4.12 27.76 2.35
CA GLU A 196 4.67 27.16 3.58
C GLU A 196 4.73 28.16 4.76
N SER A 197 4.78 29.47 4.49
CA SER A 197 4.83 30.51 5.54
C SER A 197 3.53 30.64 6.34
N ARG A 198 2.43 30.04 5.87
CA ARG A 198 1.13 29.98 6.56
C ARG A 198 0.99 28.77 7.47
N GLY A 199 2.02 27.93 7.56
CA GLY A 199 2.02 26.76 8.42
C GLY A 199 1.86 27.11 9.91
N VAL A 200 1.12 26.27 10.62
CA VAL A 200 0.93 26.37 12.07
C VAL A 200 1.24 25.02 12.70
N HIS A 201 2.05 25.03 13.76
CA HIS A 201 2.28 23.86 14.59
C HIS A 201 1.76 24.14 16.01
N GLY A 202 1.07 23.17 16.59
CA GLY A 202 0.52 23.31 17.93
C GLY A 202 0.80 22.09 18.80
N ILE A 203 1.07 22.36 20.07
CA ILE A 203 1.22 21.37 21.13
C ILE A 203 0.26 21.74 22.25
N PHE A 204 -0.63 20.81 22.58
CA PHE A 204 -1.46 20.86 23.77
C PHE A 204 -0.92 19.82 24.75
N GLN A 205 -0.51 20.26 25.93
CA GLN A 205 0.10 19.42 26.95
C GLN A 205 -0.72 19.53 28.24
N ASP A 206 -1.12 18.38 28.77
CA ASP A 206 -1.66 18.32 30.12
C ASP A 206 -0.55 18.63 31.14
N LEU A 207 -0.76 19.64 31.98
CA LEU A 207 0.23 20.08 32.97
C LEU A 207 -0.02 19.44 34.33
N ASP A 208 -1.27 19.37 34.76
CA ASP A 208 -1.66 18.97 36.12
C ASP A 208 -3.05 18.32 36.22
N GLY A 209 -3.70 17.98 35.09
CA GLY A 209 -5.05 17.42 35.01
C GLY A 209 -6.15 18.48 34.89
N ASP A 210 -5.94 19.67 35.45
CA ASP A 210 -6.92 20.78 35.42
C ASP A 210 -6.57 21.86 34.41
N THR A 211 -5.30 21.93 33.98
CA THR A 211 -4.77 22.96 33.10
C THR A 211 -4.07 22.35 31.88
N VAL A 212 -4.40 22.85 30.70
CA VAL A 212 -3.70 22.54 29.45
C VAL A 212 -2.76 23.70 29.07
N GLY A 213 -1.48 23.38 28.96
CA GLY A 213 -0.47 24.25 28.36
C GLY A 213 -0.57 24.19 26.84
N ILE A 214 -0.52 25.36 26.21
CA ILE A 214 -0.64 25.50 24.76
C ILE A 214 0.59 26.20 24.24
N GLN A 215 1.24 25.56 23.29
CA GLN A 215 2.34 26.16 22.53
C GLN A 215 1.95 26.16 21.05
N LEU A 216 1.88 27.36 20.46
CA LEU A 216 1.68 27.54 19.02
C LEU A 216 2.93 28.13 18.38
N SER A 217 3.35 27.56 17.26
CA SER A 217 4.43 28.07 16.44
C SER A 217 3.92 28.42 15.05
N ALA A 218 4.06 29.68 14.64
CA ALA A 218 3.64 30.18 13.33
C ALA A 218 4.52 31.36 12.89
N GLY A 219 4.94 31.39 11.62
CA GLY A 219 5.75 32.47 11.06
C GLY A 219 7.06 32.76 11.82
N GLY A 220 7.69 31.72 12.39
CA GLY A 220 8.91 31.84 13.20
C GLY A 220 8.71 32.38 14.61
N LYS A 221 7.46 32.60 15.05
CA LYS A 221 7.11 33.01 16.42
C LYS A 221 6.51 31.85 17.18
N VAL A 222 6.85 31.76 18.47
CA VAL A 222 6.25 30.83 19.42
C VAL A 222 5.39 31.62 20.41
N ILE A 223 4.16 31.16 20.63
CA ILE A 223 3.21 31.72 21.58
C ILE A 223 2.86 30.63 22.58
N GLU A 224 2.94 30.97 23.87
CA GLU A 224 2.57 30.07 24.96
C GLU A 224 1.37 30.62 25.72
N ARG A 225 0.41 29.74 26.03
CA ARG A 225 -0.82 30.06 26.77
C ARG A 225 -1.19 28.92 27.70
N ARG A 226 -2.13 29.20 28.59
CA ARG A 226 -2.76 28.20 29.45
C ARG A 226 -4.26 28.32 29.32
N ARG A 227 -4.94 27.18 29.34
CA ARG A 227 -6.41 27.10 29.38
C ARG A 227 -6.85 26.07 30.41
N PRO A 228 -8.08 26.18 30.94
CA PRO A 228 -8.70 25.08 31.66
C PRO A 228 -8.68 23.79 30.83
N HIS A 229 -8.68 22.65 31.50
CA HIS A 229 -8.87 21.35 30.87
C HIS A 229 -10.10 21.34 29.96
N PHE A 230 -10.00 20.64 28.84
CA PHE A 230 -11.09 20.43 27.88
C PHE A 230 -11.13 18.96 27.48
N GLU A 231 -12.34 18.46 27.22
CA GLU A 231 -12.53 17.07 26.82
C GLU A 231 -12.05 16.85 25.39
N LEU A 232 -11.58 15.65 25.04
CA LEU A 232 -11.05 15.39 23.70
C LEU A 232 -12.08 15.71 22.59
N ALA A 233 -13.38 15.57 22.88
CA ALA A 233 -14.47 15.94 21.98
C ALA A 233 -14.46 17.43 21.53
N GLU A 234 -13.84 18.31 22.30
CA GLU A 234 -13.72 19.75 22.03
C GLU A 234 -12.44 20.10 21.25
N LEU A 235 -11.56 19.13 20.98
CA LEU A 235 -10.23 19.32 20.40
C LEU A 235 -10.24 20.24 19.16
N PHE A 236 -11.12 19.99 18.19
CA PHE A 236 -11.12 20.76 16.96
C PHE A 236 -11.60 22.20 17.16
N THR A 237 -12.63 22.41 17.99
CA THR A 237 -13.06 23.76 18.39
C THR A 237 -11.89 24.53 19.00
N VAL A 238 -11.20 23.89 19.93
CA VAL A 238 -10.05 24.43 20.67
C VAL A 238 -8.85 24.73 19.75
N ILE A 239 -8.61 23.90 18.72
CA ILE A 239 -7.60 24.15 17.68
C ILE A 239 -7.97 25.40 16.86
N PHE A 240 -9.18 25.47 16.34
CA PHE A 240 -9.62 26.58 15.48
C PHE A 240 -9.63 27.91 16.24
N ASP A 241 -10.06 27.93 17.50
CA ASP A 241 -10.08 29.13 18.34
C ASP A 241 -8.67 29.70 18.54
N GLU A 242 -7.67 28.86 18.84
CA GLU A 242 -6.30 29.34 19.05
C GLU A 242 -5.65 29.81 17.76
N ILE A 243 -5.90 29.12 16.65
CA ILE A 243 -5.39 29.55 15.35
C ILE A 243 -6.02 30.87 14.93
N GLY A 244 -7.32 31.05 15.17
CA GLY A 244 -8.00 32.33 14.93
C GLY A 244 -7.34 33.49 15.69
N SER A 245 -6.78 33.21 16.87
CA SER A 245 -6.07 34.20 17.69
C SER A 245 -4.67 34.59 17.16
N LEU A 246 -4.12 33.85 16.18
CA LEU A 246 -2.85 34.19 15.50
C LEU A 246 -3.04 35.28 14.42
N GLY A 247 -4.28 35.62 14.09
CA GLY A 247 -4.64 36.60 13.07
C GLY A 247 -5.00 35.98 11.72
N GLY A 248 -5.65 36.77 10.85
CA GLY A 248 -6.27 36.29 9.61
C GLY A 248 -5.34 35.63 8.60
N ARG A 249 -4.02 35.82 8.70
CA ARG A 249 -3.03 35.15 7.84
C ARG A 249 -2.95 33.64 8.06
N PHE A 250 -3.17 33.18 9.30
CA PHE A 250 -3.01 31.77 9.68
C PHE A 250 -4.35 31.03 9.75
N ALA A 251 -5.45 31.78 9.88
CA ALA A 251 -6.81 31.23 9.85
C ALA A 251 -7.10 30.48 8.53
N PHE A 252 -7.90 29.42 8.60
CA PHE A 252 -8.51 28.72 7.48
C PHE A 252 -9.94 28.36 7.76
N MET A 253 -10.66 28.12 6.67
CA MET A 253 -11.90 27.38 6.67
C MET A 253 -11.64 25.86 6.59
N PRO A 254 -12.45 25.02 7.27
CA PRO A 254 -12.36 23.56 7.18
C PRO A 254 -12.32 22.98 5.75
N GLN A 255 -12.98 23.66 4.80
CA GLN A 255 -13.02 23.25 3.39
C GLN A 255 -11.69 23.41 2.66
N GLU A 256 -10.75 24.18 3.20
CA GLU A 256 -9.39 24.28 2.67
C GLU A 256 -8.54 23.03 2.99
N VAL A 257 -8.99 22.16 3.91
CA VAL A 257 -8.26 20.94 4.26
C VAL A 257 -8.47 19.87 3.18
N VAL A 258 -7.39 19.47 2.52
CA VAL A 258 -7.42 18.49 1.41
C VAL A 258 -7.14 17.07 1.87
N VAL A 259 -6.45 16.88 3.00
CA VAL A 259 -6.21 15.58 3.62
C VAL A 259 -5.91 15.73 5.11
N VAL A 260 -6.33 14.74 5.91
CA VAL A 260 -5.94 14.59 7.32
C VAL A 260 -5.05 13.37 7.51
N GLY A 261 -3.81 13.56 7.93
CA GLY A 261 -2.90 12.50 8.35
C GLY A 261 -2.99 12.22 9.85
N HIS A 262 -3.17 10.96 10.23
CA HIS A 262 -3.23 10.51 11.62
C HIS A 262 -2.03 9.63 11.92
N ARG A 263 -1.21 10.01 12.88
CA ARG A 263 -0.20 9.10 13.41
C ARG A 263 -0.89 7.98 14.18
N VAL A 264 -0.58 6.75 13.82
CA VAL A 264 -1.03 5.54 14.54
C VAL A 264 0.21 4.76 14.99
N VAL A 265 0.28 4.46 16.28
CA VAL A 265 1.49 3.85 16.84
C VAL A 265 1.70 2.42 16.34
N HIS A 266 0.65 1.59 16.23
CA HIS A 266 0.80 0.19 15.89
C HIS A 266 -0.12 -0.25 14.74
N GLY A 267 0.48 -0.68 13.61
CA GLY A 267 -0.21 -1.23 12.44
C GLY A 267 -0.15 -2.76 12.31
N GLY A 268 0.48 -3.44 13.27
CA GLY A 268 0.59 -4.90 13.25
C GLY A 268 1.34 -5.39 12.00
N SER A 269 1.03 -6.61 11.56
CA SER A 269 1.58 -7.18 10.33
C SER A 269 0.71 -6.93 9.10
N LYS A 270 -0.47 -6.30 9.29
CA LYS A 270 -1.43 -6.03 8.21
C LYS A 270 -1.03 -4.79 7.40
N TYR A 271 -0.46 -3.79 8.07
CA TYR A 271 -0.18 -2.48 7.46
C TYR A 271 1.32 -2.28 7.21
N TYR A 272 1.71 -2.39 5.93
CA TYR A 272 3.08 -2.15 5.43
C TYR A 272 3.28 -0.75 4.82
N SER A 273 2.21 0.03 4.71
CA SER A 273 2.23 1.43 4.27
C SER A 273 1.07 2.18 4.90
N SER A 274 1.12 3.50 4.83
CA SER A 274 -0.01 4.36 5.18
C SER A 274 -1.22 4.07 4.27
N THR A 275 -2.41 4.14 4.84
CA THR A 275 -3.65 3.76 4.15
C THR A 275 -4.78 4.73 4.43
N LEU A 276 -5.74 4.80 3.52
CA LEU A 276 -6.99 5.50 3.76
C LEU A 276 -7.77 4.82 4.89
N ILE A 277 -8.28 5.61 5.82
CA ILE A 277 -9.07 5.14 6.95
C ILE A 277 -10.47 4.77 6.47
N THR A 278 -10.84 3.51 6.68
CA THR A 278 -12.18 2.95 6.49
C THR A 278 -12.69 2.36 7.81
N PRO A 279 -13.97 1.96 7.92
CA PRO A 279 -14.47 1.24 9.09
C PRO A 279 -13.63 0.01 9.46
N GLU A 280 -13.15 -0.74 8.46
CA GLU A 280 -12.31 -1.92 8.65
C GLU A 280 -10.94 -1.53 9.22
N VAL A 281 -10.33 -0.46 8.69
CA VAL A 281 -9.05 0.05 9.22
C VAL A 281 -9.20 0.51 10.67
N MET A 282 -10.31 1.18 11.00
CA MET A 282 -10.59 1.58 12.38
C MET A 282 -10.74 0.37 13.31
N GLN A 283 -11.41 -0.69 12.87
CA GLN A 283 -11.54 -1.93 13.63
C GLN A 283 -10.18 -2.60 13.84
N ASP A 284 -9.34 -2.68 12.80
CA ASP A 284 -8.00 -3.25 12.96
C ASP A 284 -7.13 -2.45 13.94
N ILE A 285 -7.22 -1.12 13.93
CA ILE A 285 -6.50 -0.27 14.89
C ILE A 285 -6.94 -0.57 16.33
N GLU A 286 -8.25 -0.82 16.53
CA GLU A 286 -8.83 -1.21 17.81
C GLU A 286 -8.32 -2.59 18.26
N ASP A 287 -8.34 -3.59 17.37
CA ASP A 287 -7.86 -4.94 17.67
C ASP A 287 -6.36 -4.96 18.00
N LEU A 288 -5.57 -4.10 17.33
CA LEU A 288 -4.14 -3.93 17.58
C LEU A 288 -3.81 -3.19 18.89
N ALA A 289 -4.81 -2.69 19.62
CA ALA A 289 -4.61 -2.08 20.94
C ALA A 289 -3.98 -3.07 21.94
N VAL A 290 -4.07 -4.38 21.71
CA VAL A 290 -3.36 -5.38 22.52
C VAL A 290 -1.83 -5.16 22.54
N PHE A 291 -1.24 -4.67 21.46
CA PHE A 291 0.20 -4.39 21.37
C PHE A 291 0.57 -2.95 21.79
N ALA A 292 -0.39 -2.02 21.68
CA ALA A 292 -0.18 -0.61 22.03
C ALA A 292 -1.33 -0.01 22.86
N PRO A 293 -1.61 -0.54 24.07
CA PRO A 293 -2.84 -0.25 24.82
C PRO A 293 -2.96 1.20 25.30
N PHE A 294 -1.83 1.90 25.45
CA PHE A 294 -1.79 3.30 25.84
C PHE A 294 -1.81 4.30 24.67
N HIS A 295 -1.74 3.81 23.43
CA HIS A 295 -1.59 4.66 22.25
C HIS A 295 -2.74 4.45 21.25
N ASN A 296 -2.91 3.24 20.71
CA ASN A 296 -3.89 2.96 19.65
C ASN A 296 -5.33 3.38 20.00
N PRO A 297 -5.85 3.13 21.23
CA PRO A 297 -7.20 3.57 21.59
C PRO A 297 -7.41 5.09 21.47
N VAL A 298 -6.42 5.87 21.89
CA VAL A 298 -6.49 7.34 21.86
C VAL A 298 -6.24 7.88 20.46
N ASN A 299 -5.38 7.22 19.67
CA ASN A 299 -5.23 7.53 18.25
C ASN A 299 -6.58 7.32 17.53
N LEU A 300 -7.28 6.22 17.80
CA LEU A 300 -8.57 5.89 17.21
C LEU A 300 -9.68 6.87 17.62
N GLU A 301 -9.69 7.31 18.87
CA GLU A 301 -10.62 8.34 19.33
C GLU A 301 -10.40 9.68 18.60
N GLY A 302 -9.14 10.10 18.45
CA GLY A 302 -8.75 11.26 17.65
C GLY A 302 -9.19 11.14 16.18
N ILE A 303 -9.03 9.96 15.57
CA ILE A 303 -9.50 9.65 14.21
C ILE A 303 -11.02 9.84 14.11
N ARG A 304 -11.79 9.23 15.01
CA ARG A 304 -13.27 9.31 15.01
C ARG A 304 -13.76 10.75 15.12
N LEU A 305 -13.14 11.54 15.99
CA LEU A 305 -13.48 12.96 16.17
C LEU A 305 -13.14 13.79 14.92
N ALA A 306 -11.97 13.56 14.33
CA ALA A 306 -11.56 14.25 13.12
C ALA A 306 -12.50 13.95 11.96
N MET A 307 -12.90 12.68 11.78
CA MET A 307 -13.83 12.28 10.71
C MET A 307 -15.23 12.87 10.92
N LYS A 308 -15.65 13.07 12.17
CA LYS A 308 -16.90 13.78 12.47
C LYS A 308 -16.80 15.27 12.12
N PHE A 309 -15.65 15.89 12.34
CA PHE A 309 -15.42 17.31 12.08
C PHE A 309 -15.17 17.62 10.59
N LEU A 310 -14.49 16.72 9.87
CA LEU A 310 -14.10 16.85 8.45
C LEU A 310 -14.60 15.66 7.60
N PRO A 311 -15.91 15.40 7.53
CA PRO A 311 -16.44 14.15 6.94
C PRO A 311 -16.20 14.01 5.43
N ALA A 312 -15.97 15.10 4.71
CA ALA A 312 -15.73 15.10 3.27
C ALA A 312 -14.23 14.97 2.90
N VAL A 313 -13.33 15.07 3.87
CA VAL A 313 -11.88 15.06 3.64
C VAL A 313 -11.38 13.61 3.74
N PRO A 314 -10.40 13.18 2.91
CA PRO A 314 -9.76 11.88 3.11
C PRO A 314 -8.92 11.85 4.39
N HIS A 315 -9.10 10.81 5.20
CA HIS A 315 -8.30 10.56 6.41
C HIS A 315 -7.31 9.42 6.15
N ILE A 316 -6.03 9.64 6.41
CA ILE A 316 -4.97 8.64 6.22
C ILE A 316 -4.41 8.22 7.58
N ALA A 317 -4.32 6.91 7.83
CA ALA A 317 -3.55 6.36 8.95
C ALA A 317 -2.09 6.18 8.52
N VAL A 318 -1.17 6.80 9.27
CA VAL A 318 0.28 6.72 9.10
C VAL A 318 0.85 5.92 10.26
N PHE A 319 1.23 4.67 10.01
CA PHE A 319 1.66 3.73 11.05
C PHE A 319 3.17 3.82 11.32
N ASP A 320 3.55 3.99 12.59
CA ASP A 320 4.97 3.98 12.99
C ASP A 320 5.68 2.66 12.66
N THR A 321 4.92 1.55 12.61
CA THR A 321 5.43 0.19 12.34
C THR A 321 5.57 -0.14 10.86
N ALA A 322 5.04 0.69 9.95
CA ALA A 322 4.90 0.32 8.53
C ALA A 322 6.25 0.16 7.82
N PHE A 323 7.17 1.12 8.03
CA PHE A 323 8.49 1.10 7.40
C PHE A 323 9.31 -0.15 7.77
N HIS A 324 9.08 -0.70 8.95
CA HIS A 324 9.78 -1.87 9.47
C HIS A 324 9.15 -3.20 9.03
N GLN A 325 8.07 -3.21 8.25
CA GLN A 325 7.54 -4.46 7.69
C GLN A 325 8.51 -5.14 6.71
N THR A 326 9.56 -4.44 6.27
CA THR A 326 10.62 -5.02 5.46
C THR A 326 11.64 -5.85 6.24
N LEU A 327 11.57 -5.86 7.58
CA LEU A 327 12.47 -6.64 8.43
C LEU A 327 12.47 -8.12 7.97
N PRO A 328 13.65 -8.73 7.75
CA PRO A 328 13.73 -10.14 7.41
C PRO A 328 13.32 -11.01 8.61
N THR A 329 12.87 -12.24 8.34
CA THR A 329 12.36 -13.17 9.37
C THR A 329 13.32 -13.38 10.54
N TYR A 330 14.62 -13.49 10.27
CA TYR A 330 15.61 -13.67 11.33
C TYR A 330 15.82 -12.42 12.21
N ALA A 331 15.45 -11.22 11.75
CA ALA A 331 15.64 -9.97 12.49
C ALA A 331 14.42 -9.61 13.36
N TYR A 332 13.22 -10.08 12.98
CA TYR A 332 12.01 -9.81 13.78
C TYR A 332 11.62 -10.92 14.75
N MET A 333 12.19 -12.11 14.63
CA MET A 333 11.87 -13.23 15.50
C MET A 333 12.61 -13.12 16.82
N TYR A 334 11.87 -13.22 17.93
CA TYR A 334 12.46 -13.42 19.25
C TYR A 334 12.86 -14.88 19.46
N GLY A 335 13.83 -15.12 20.34
CA GLY A 335 14.24 -16.46 20.80
C GLY A 335 13.21 -17.13 21.74
N LEU A 336 11.93 -17.04 21.39
CA LEU A 336 10.79 -17.62 22.11
C LEU A 336 10.23 -18.83 21.34
N PRO A 337 9.42 -19.69 21.99
CA PRO A 337 8.69 -20.73 21.28
C PRO A 337 7.90 -20.15 20.09
N TYR A 338 8.06 -20.76 18.91
CA TYR A 338 7.53 -20.24 17.63
C TYR A 338 5.99 -20.08 17.63
N ASP A 339 5.29 -20.86 18.45
CA ASP A 339 3.83 -20.80 18.59
C ASP A 339 3.32 -19.42 19.02
N TYR A 340 4.08 -18.66 19.84
CA TYR A 340 3.69 -17.31 20.25
C TYR A 340 3.68 -16.32 19.09
N TYR A 341 4.60 -16.47 18.13
CA TYR A 341 4.55 -15.70 16.89
C TYR A 341 3.35 -16.12 16.04
N LYS A 342 3.14 -17.43 15.87
CA LYS A 342 2.09 -17.96 14.99
C LYS A 342 0.67 -17.64 15.48
N LYS A 343 0.45 -17.71 16.79
CA LYS A 343 -0.88 -17.51 17.42
C LYS A 343 -1.13 -16.05 17.75
N ASP A 344 -0.15 -15.41 18.38
CA ASP A 344 -0.34 -14.11 19.03
C ASP A 344 0.45 -12.98 18.34
N GLY A 345 1.15 -13.26 17.24
CA GLY A 345 1.90 -12.25 16.50
C GLY A 345 3.10 -11.68 17.26
N ILE A 346 3.63 -12.36 18.28
CA ILE A 346 4.76 -11.86 19.06
C ILE A 346 6.03 -11.82 18.21
N ARG A 347 6.43 -10.61 17.81
CA ARG A 347 7.61 -10.31 17.00
C ARG A 347 8.09 -8.88 17.24
N ARG A 348 9.26 -8.54 16.70
CA ARG A 348 9.67 -7.15 16.50
C ARG A 348 8.78 -6.49 15.44
N TYR A 349 8.21 -5.35 15.80
CA TYR A 349 7.52 -4.46 14.87
C TYR A 349 8.35 -3.22 14.56
N GLY A 350 8.99 -2.63 15.57
CA GLY A 350 9.73 -1.37 15.41
C GLY A 350 8.83 -0.14 15.30
N PHE A 351 9.33 1.03 15.68
CA PHE A 351 8.59 2.30 15.67
C PHE A 351 9.49 3.44 15.19
N HIS A 352 8.92 4.65 15.10
CA HIS A 352 9.53 5.79 14.41
C HIS A 352 9.80 5.51 12.92
N GLY A 353 9.06 4.58 12.31
CA GLY A 353 9.27 4.18 10.92
C GLY A 353 9.17 5.33 9.93
N THR A 354 8.22 6.26 10.12
CA THR A 354 8.08 7.47 9.28
C THR A 354 9.32 8.36 9.38
N SER A 355 9.91 8.51 10.58
CA SER A 355 11.13 9.29 10.78
C SER A 355 12.34 8.61 10.14
N HIS A 356 12.53 7.31 10.35
CA HIS A 356 13.62 6.55 9.74
C HIS A 356 13.54 6.56 8.20
N ARG A 357 12.34 6.44 7.63
CA ARG A 357 12.11 6.53 6.18
C ARG A 357 12.42 7.92 5.63
N TYR A 358 12.00 8.97 6.33
CA TYR A 358 12.34 10.33 5.92
C TYR A 358 13.85 10.56 5.97
N VAL A 359 14.50 10.15 7.06
CA VAL A 359 15.96 10.26 7.20
C VAL A 359 16.68 9.53 6.09
N SER A 360 16.26 8.33 5.71
CA SER A 360 16.93 7.60 4.62
C SER A 360 16.83 8.32 3.28
N LEU A 361 15.64 8.83 2.94
CA LEU A 361 15.43 9.60 1.71
C LEU A 361 16.22 10.91 1.75
N LYS A 362 16.22 11.60 2.90
CA LYS A 362 16.97 12.85 3.05
C LYS A 362 18.47 12.63 2.99
N SER A 363 18.98 11.55 3.59
CA SER A 363 20.38 11.14 3.46
C SER A 363 20.75 10.89 1.99
N ALA A 364 19.87 10.25 1.22
CA ALA A 364 20.07 10.02 -0.21
C ALA A 364 20.10 11.33 -1.00
N GLU A 365 19.20 12.28 -0.71
CA GLU A 365 19.20 13.63 -1.29
C GLU A 365 20.52 14.37 -0.99
N VAL A 366 20.94 14.38 0.28
CA VAL A 366 22.14 15.11 0.74
C VAL A 366 23.42 14.52 0.15
N THR A 367 23.49 13.19 0.03
CA THR A 367 24.65 12.51 -0.56
C THR A 367 24.62 12.50 -2.09
N LYS A 368 23.48 12.90 -2.71
CA LYS A 368 23.23 12.82 -4.15
C LYS A 368 23.47 11.42 -4.72
N ARG A 369 23.10 10.41 -3.95
CA ARG A 369 23.17 8.99 -4.32
C ARG A 369 21.75 8.39 -4.28
N PRO A 370 21.44 7.40 -5.14
CA PRO A 370 20.21 6.63 -5.02
C PRO A 370 20.08 6.00 -3.64
N LEU A 371 18.88 6.04 -3.05
CA LEU A 371 18.61 5.33 -1.80
C LEU A 371 18.88 3.82 -1.91
N SER A 372 18.68 3.25 -3.11
CA SER A 372 18.96 1.85 -3.42
C SER A 372 20.44 1.50 -3.47
N GLU A 373 21.36 2.45 -3.25
CA GLU A 373 22.81 2.20 -3.21
C GLU A 373 23.41 2.55 -1.84
N LEU A 374 22.57 2.80 -0.83
CA LEU A 374 22.99 3.31 0.47
C LEU A 374 22.72 2.33 1.60
N GLU A 375 23.73 2.15 2.43
CA GLU A 375 23.66 1.53 3.75
C GLU A 375 23.67 2.64 4.81
N ILE A 376 22.55 2.77 5.54
CA ILE A 376 22.31 3.90 6.44
C ILE A 376 22.02 3.39 7.85
N VAL A 377 22.78 3.89 8.83
CA VAL A 377 22.40 3.81 10.24
C VAL A 377 21.68 5.10 10.62
N SER A 378 20.37 5.00 10.87
CA SER A 378 19.53 6.13 11.27
C SER A 378 19.32 6.13 12.78
N CYS A 379 19.70 7.23 13.45
CA CYS A 379 19.61 7.43 14.89
C CYS A 379 18.54 8.48 15.21
N HIS A 380 17.31 8.05 15.48
CA HIS A 380 16.26 8.93 15.99
C HIS A 380 16.37 9.02 17.51
N LEU A 381 16.90 10.12 18.02
CA LEU A 381 17.21 10.31 19.44
C LEU A 381 16.34 11.43 20.02
N GLY A 382 15.38 11.07 20.87
CA GLY A 382 14.39 12.00 21.44
C GLY A 382 13.92 11.55 22.82
N ILE A 383 12.68 11.89 23.18
CA ILE A 383 12.06 11.37 24.41
C ILE A 383 11.91 9.84 24.32
N GLY A 384 11.44 9.37 23.16
CA GLY A 384 11.68 8.01 22.69
C GLY A 384 12.88 8.01 21.76
N SER A 385 13.75 7.01 21.90
CA SER A 385 14.95 6.88 21.06
C SER A 385 14.98 5.52 20.38
N SER A 386 15.18 5.50 19.06
CA SER A 386 15.38 4.29 18.28
C SER A 386 16.49 4.48 17.25
N MET A 387 17.16 3.38 16.93
CA MET A 387 18.02 3.27 15.77
C MET A 387 17.46 2.26 14.79
N CYS A 388 17.74 2.47 13.50
CA CYS A 388 17.37 1.59 12.41
C CYS A 388 18.57 1.36 11.49
N ALA A 389 18.80 0.10 11.12
CA ALA A 389 19.65 -0.29 10.00
C ALA A 389 18.80 -0.27 8.73
N ILE A 390 19.20 0.54 7.75
CA ILE A 390 18.48 0.73 6.50
C ILE A 390 19.42 0.34 5.36
N ASP A 391 19.09 -0.77 4.70
CA ASP A 391 19.89 -1.37 3.65
C ASP A 391 19.16 -1.22 2.32
N HIS A 392 19.73 -0.44 1.39
CA HIS A 392 19.17 -0.19 0.05
C HIS A 392 17.70 0.28 0.11
N GLY A 393 17.39 1.16 1.07
CA GLY A 393 16.04 1.72 1.28
C GLY A 393 15.07 0.86 2.09
N ARG A 394 15.51 -0.28 2.61
CA ARG A 394 14.68 -1.20 3.41
C ARG A 394 15.16 -1.22 4.85
N SER A 395 14.24 -1.17 5.81
CA SER A 395 14.58 -1.46 7.20
C SER A 395 14.92 -2.94 7.35
N VAL A 396 16.15 -3.25 7.76
CA VAL A 396 16.65 -4.62 7.96
C VAL A 396 16.88 -4.96 9.43
N ASP A 397 17.02 -3.94 10.29
CA ASP A 397 16.98 -4.08 11.75
C ASP A 397 16.51 -2.76 12.40
N THR A 398 15.94 -2.84 13.60
CA THR A 398 15.52 -1.68 14.41
C THR A 398 15.52 -2.00 15.90
N THR A 399 15.91 -1.02 16.71
CA THR A 399 16.15 -1.25 18.15
C THR A 399 14.88 -1.52 18.93
N MET A 400 13.76 -0.88 18.55
CA MET A 400 12.48 -1.08 19.22
C MET A 400 11.84 -2.40 18.79
N GLY A 401 11.06 -2.95 19.71
CA GLY A 401 10.62 -4.34 19.70
C GLY A 401 9.18 -4.55 19.22
N LEU A 402 8.52 -5.48 19.92
CA LEU A 402 7.06 -5.57 20.01
C LEU A 402 6.46 -4.25 20.50
N THR A 403 7.16 -3.59 21.43
CA THR A 403 6.75 -2.32 22.04
C THR A 403 7.85 -1.27 21.89
N PRO A 404 7.52 0.02 22.06
CA PRO A 404 8.50 1.12 22.04
C PRO A 404 9.49 1.13 23.23
N SER A 405 9.52 0.10 24.07
CA SER A 405 10.33 0.04 25.30
C SER A 405 11.67 -0.68 25.10
N GLU A 406 11.76 -1.60 24.14
CA GLU A 406 13.01 -2.31 23.81
C GLU A 406 14.02 -1.36 23.14
N GLY A 407 15.31 -1.67 23.28
CA GLY A 407 16.38 -1.00 22.55
C GLY A 407 17.24 -0.11 23.44
N LEU A 408 17.34 1.16 23.07
CA LEU A 408 18.18 2.13 23.75
C LEU A 408 17.64 2.50 25.13
N ILE A 409 18.54 2.92 26.03
CA ILE A 409 18.16 3.75 27.19
C ILE A 409 17.43 4.98 26.63
N MET A 410 16.31 5.38 27.20
CA MET A 410 15.58 6.59 26.75
C MET A 410 15.46 7.59 27.90
N ALA A 411 14.68 8.67 27.72
CA ALA A 411 14.44 9.65 28.77
C ALA A 411 13.98 8.98 30.09
N ASN A 412 12.90 8.19 30.00
CA ASN A 412 12.23 7.58 31.15
C ASN A 412 12.04 6.06 31.02
N ARG A 413 12.44 5.48 29.86
CA ARG A 413 12.30 4.04 29.59
C ARG A 413 13.62 3.32 29.76
N ALA A 414 13.54 2.09 30.26
CA ALA A 414 14.72 1.28 30.58
C ALA A 414 15.57 0.92 29.34
N GLY A 415 14.93 0.67 28.20
CA GLY A 415 15.59 0.03 27.06
C GLY A 415 15.77 -1.45 27.31
N ASN A 416 16.83 -2.03 26.73
CA ASN A 416 17.15 -3.44 26.90
C ASN A 416 17.46 -3.80 28.37
N LEU A 417 16.77 -4.83 28.85
CA LEU A 417 16.97 -5.46 30.16
C LEU A 417 17.08 -6.98 29.98
N ASP A 418 17.80 -7.62 30.89
CA ASP A 418 17.72 -9.07 31.05
C ASP A 418 16.32 -9.44 31.57
N PRO A 419 15.55 -10.33 30.91
CA PRO A 419 14.26 -10.79 31.40
C PRO A 419 14.30 -11.33 32.85
N ALA A 420 15.43 -11.91 33.28
CA ALA A 420 15.60 -12.40 34.65
C ALA A 420 15.60 -11.27 35.69
N VAL A 421 15.99 -10.05 35.33
CA VAL A 421 15.87 -8.87 36.22
C VAL A 421 14.40 -8.57 36.49
N VAL A 422 13.54 -8.67 35.47
CA VAL A 422 12.09 -8.45 35.64
C VAL A 422 11.50 -9.50 36.58
N ILE A 423 11.85 -10.78 36.39
CA ILE A 423 11.41 -11.87 37.27
C ILE A 423 11.90 -11.63 38.71
N HIS A 424 13.15 -11.24 38.88
CA HIS A 424 13.72 -10.94 40.19
C HIS A 424 12.97 -9.80 40.90
N LEU A 425 12.62 -8.73 40.19
CA LEU A 425 11.85 -7.62 40.75
C LEU A 425 10.45 -8.07 41.21
N MET A 426 9.77 -8.89 40.41
CA MET A 426 8.46 -9.45 40.77
C MET A 426 8.56 -10.39 41.97
N GLU A 427 9.56 -11.26 42.03
CA GLU A 427 9.69 -12.26 43.08
C GLU A 427 10.21 -11.68 44.40
N HIS A 428 11.22 -10.83 44.36
CA HIS A 428 11.88 -10.30 45.55
C HIS A 428 11.17 -9.06 46.09
N TYR A 429 10.83 -8.11 45.23
CA TYR A 429 10.16 -6.86 45.62
C TYR A 429 8.64 -6.96 45.55
N LYS A 430 8.08 -8.11 45.16
CA LYS A 430 6.64 -8.36 45.07
C LYS A 430 5.91 -7.37 44.16
N MET A 431 6.62 -6.82 43.17
CA MET A 431 6.04 -5.91 42.19
C MET A 431 5.07 -6.66 41.29
N SER A 432 3.89 -6.08 41.11
CA SER A 432 2.89 -6.52 40.15
C SER A 432 3.32 -6.23 38.70
N PRO A 433 2.72 -6.89 37.70
CA PRO A 433 2.95 -6.55 36.29
C PRO A 433 2.70 -5.07 35.96
N ALA A 434 1.73 -4.44 36.61
CA ALA A 434 1.43 -3.02 36.43
C ALA A 434 2.55 -2.13 36.98
N GLU A 435 3.06 -2.43 38.17
CA GLU A 435 4.20 -1.70 38.77
C GLU A 435 5.48 -1.88 37.95
N ILE A 436 5.76 -3.10 37.47
CA ILE A 436 6.88 -3.34 36.55
C ILE A 436 6.70 -2.53 35.26
N SER A 437 5.51 -2.55 34.67
CA SER A 437 5.21 -1.79 33.46
C SER A 437 5.42 -0.29 33.68
N HIS A 438 5.01 0.25 34.83
CA HIS A 438 5.26 1.64 35.19
C HIS A 438 6.77 1.92 35.34
N LEU A 439 7.48 1.08 36.10
CA LEU A 439 8.91 1.19 36.34
C LEU A 439 9.70 1.28 35.02
N ILE A 440 9.48 0.33 34.10
CA ILE A 440 10.25 0.26 32.85
C ILE A 440 9.88 1.34 31.84
N ASN A 441 8.69 1.96 31.95
CA ASN A 441 8.20 2.95 30.98
C ASN A 441 8.26 4.40 31.46
N ALA A 442 8.32 4.66 32.78
CA ALA A 442 8.19 6.01 33.35
C ALA A 442 9.23 6.38 34.42
N GLU A 443 9.89 5.40 35.04
CA GLU A 443 10.83 5.64 36.17
C GLU A 443 12.26 5.17 35.89
N SER A 444 12.52 4.66 34.70
CA SER A 444 13.82 4.13 34.28
C SER A 444 14.57 5.13 33.37
N GLY A 445 15.52 4.65 32.56
CA GLY A 445 16.20 5.48 31.57
C GLY A 445 17.19 6.47 32.16
N LEU A 446 17.40 7.60 31.46
CA LEU A 446 18.20 8.72 31.94
C LEU A 446 17.73 9.21 33.31
N LYS A 447 16.41 9.31 33.50
CA LYS A 447 15.78 9.69 34.78
C LYS A 447 16.16 8.72 35.90
N GLY A 448 15.98 7.42 35.69
CA GLY A 448 16.29 6.40 36.69
C GLY A 448 17.77 6.36 37.06
N ILE A 449 18.66 6.41 36.07
CA ILE A 449 20.13 6.34 36.32
C ILE A 449 20.62 7.61 37.00
N SER A 450 20.22 8.79 36.50
CA SER A 450 20.69 10.08 37.03
C SER A 450 20.08 10.41 38.39
N GLY A 451 18.80 10.07 38.59
CA GLY A 451 17.99 10.54 39.72
C GLY A 451 17.56 12.00 39.60
N ILE A 452 17.71 12.63 38.42
CA ILE A 452 17.41 14.04 38.17
C ILE A 452 16.18 14.15 37.26
N SER A 453 16.35 13.94 35.95
CA SER A 453 15.27 14.04 34.97
C SER A 453 15.56 13.19 33.73
N GLY A 454 14.58 13.13 32.83
CA GLY A 454 14.73 12.51 31.51
C GLY A 454 15.24 13.47 30.43
N ASP A 455 15.43 14.76 30.72
CA ASP A 455 15.89 15.75 29.76
C ASP A 455 17.42 15.73 29.67
N ILE A 456 17.95 15.38 28.50
CA ILE A 456 19.39 15.28 28.27
C ILE A 456 20.13 16.58 28.59
N ARG A 457 19.50 17.75 28.43
CA ARG A 457 20.13 19.06 28.66
C ARG A 457 20.44 19.26 30.15
N GLU A 458 19.49 18.92 31.01
CA GLU A 458 19.67 18.97 32.46
C GLU A 458 20.71 17.94 32.92
N ILE A 459 20.75 16.76 32.27
CA ILE A 459 21.76 15.74 32.55
C ILE A 459 23.16 16.22 32.14
N GLU A 460 23.31 16.85 30.98
CA GLU A 460 24.58 17.40 30.51
C GLU A 460 25.07 18.55 31.41
N GLU A 461 24.18 19.46 31.80
CA GLU A 461 24.48 20.55 32.73
C GLU A 461 24.97 20.00 34.07
N ALA A 462 24.20 19.10 34.70
CA ALA A 462 24.59 18.48 35.96
C ALA A 462 25.90 17.67 35.85
N ALA A 463 26.14 17.00 34.71
CA ALA A 463 27.38 16.29 34.47
C ALA A 463 28.59 17.24 34.38
N ASN A 464 28.43 18.41 33.75
CA ASN A 464 29.46 19.44 33.66
C ASN A 464 29.76 20.08 35.04
N GLU A 465 28.77 20.12 35.93
CA GLU A 465 28.93 20.53 37.33
C GLU A 465 29.54 19.43 38.23
N GLY A 466 29.84 18.25 37.67
CA GLY A 466 30.48 17.15 38.38
C GLY A 466 29.52 16.15 39.05
N HIS A 467 28.22 16.18 38.73
CA HIS A 467 27.26 15.21 39.27
C HIS A 467 27.52 13.80 38.73
N HIS A 468 28.05 12.92 39.58
CA HIS A 468 28.52 11.59 39.19
C HIS A 468 27.47 10.73 38.46
N ARG A 469 26.22 10.71 38.96
CA ARG A 469 25.15 9.91 38.35
C ARG A 469 24.66 10.50 37.01
N ALA A 470 24.78 11.81 36.82
CA ALA A 470 24.43 12.46 35.55
C ALA A 470 25.46 12.09 34.47
N LEU A 471 26.75 12.16 34.83
CA LEU A 471 27.84 11.70 33.97
C LEU A 471 27.70 10.21 33.62
N LEU A 472 27.34 9.37 34.58
CA LEU A 472 27.06 7.95 34.35
C LEU A 472 25.89 7.75 33.38
N ALA A 473 24.77 8.45 33.58
CA ALA A 473 23.59 8.36 32.72
C ALA A 473 23.91 8.75 31.27
N HIS A 474 24.59 9.88 31.08
CA HIS A 474 25.00 10.35 29.76
C HIS A 474 25.95 9.36 29.07
N ARG A 475 26.97 8.85 29.78
CA ARG A 475 27.90 7.85 29.22
C ARG A 475 27.21 6.53 28.90
N ALA A 476 26.31 6.05 29.75
CA ALA A 476 25.57 4.81 29.52
C ALA A 476 24.67 4.91 28.29
N TYR A 477 23.98 6.04 28.13
CA TYR A 477 23.15 6.33 26.96
C TYR A 477 23.98 6.34 25.67
N SER A 478 25.04 7.15 25.62
CA SER A 478 25.90 7.26 24.43
C SER A 478 26.65 5.95 24.12
N TYR A 479 27.01 5.16 25.13
CA TYR A 479 27.61 3.84 24.96
C TYR A 479 26.67 2.86 24.25
N GLN A 480 25.37 2.83 24.61
CA GLN A 480 24.39 1.97 23.94
C GLN A 480 24.19 2.37 22.48
N ILE A 481 24.16 3.69 22.19
CA ILE A 481 24.11 4.18 20.81
C ILE A 481 25.34 3.69 20.03
N ARG A 482 26.55 3.92 20.55
CA ARG A 482 27.79 3.47 19.91
C ARG A 482 27.83 1.97 19.64
N LYS A 483 27.45 1.16 20.64
CA LYS A 483 27.37 -0.31 20.51
C LYS A 483 26.39 -0.72 19.40
N THR A 484 25.25 -0.04 19.33
CA THR A 484 24.21 -0.31 18.33
C THR A 484 24.68 0.09 16.93
N ILE A 485 25.43 1.19 16.77
CA ILE A 485 26.05 1.55 15.48
C ILE A 485 26.90 0.39 14.99
N GLY A 486 27.83 -0.11 15.82
CA GLY A 486 28.69 -1.24 15.46
C GLY A 486 27.89 -2.51 15.11
N ALA A 487 26.82 -2.81 15.85
CA ALA A 487 25.94 -3.95 15.56
C ALA A 487 25.26 -3.83 14.19
N TYR A 488 24.78 -2.63 13.82
CA TYR A 488 24.09 -2.40 12.56
C TYR A 488 25.03 -2.32 11.35
N VAL A 489 26.24 -1.80 11.54
CA VAL A 489 27.30 -1.92 10.53
C VAL A 489 27.61 -3.40 10.26
N ALA A 490 27.71 -4.21 11.32
CA ALA A 490 27.94 -5.65 11.16
C ALA A 490 26.74 -6.38 10.50
N ALA A 491 25.50 -5.95 10.79
CA ALA A 491 24.30 -6.53 10.21
C ALA A 491 24.17 -6.27 8.69
N MET A 492 24.59 -5.09 8.22
CA MET A 492 24.55 -4.72 6.80
C MET A 492 25.82 -5.12 6.04
N GLY A 493 26.95 -5.30 6.74
CA GLY A 493 28.25 -5.58 6.11
C GLY A 493 29.02 -4.32 5.69
N GLY A 494 28.49 -3.13 6.01
CA GLY A 494 29.02 -1.84 5.63
C GLY A 494 28.19 -0.68 6.18
N ILE A 495 28.60 0.54 5.86
CA ILE A 495 27.87 1.77 6.14
C ILE A 495 28.35 2.89 5.21
N ASP A 496 27.42 3.59 4.59
CA ASP A 496 27.67 4.82 3.82
C ASP A 496 27.35 6.07 4.64
N VAL A 497 26.28 6.02 5.44
CA VAL A 497 25.75 7.17 6.17
C VAL A 497 25.40 6.83 7.61
N LEU A 498 25.88 7.65 8.54
CA LEU A 498 25.40 7.71 9.92
C LEU A 498 24.57 8.98 10.09
N ALA A 499 23.26 8.84 10.26
CA ALA A 499 22.35 9.97 10.35
C ALA A 499 21.82 10.14 11.78
N PHE A 500 21.93 11.35 12.34
CA PHE A 500 21.34 11.74 13.61
C PHE A 500 20.10 12.61 13.38
N THR A 501 19.02 12.29 14.08
CA THR A 501 17.77 13.04 14.04
C THR A 501 17.06 12.98 15.39
N GLY A 502 15.93 13.67 15.52
CA GLY A 502 15.20 13.79 16.78
C GLY A 502 15.89 14.80 17.69
N ARG A 503 15.14 15.36 18.64
CA ARG A 503 15.57 16.53 19.41
C ARG A 503 16.95 16.37 20.07
N ILE A 504 17.28 15.18 20.60
CA ILE A 504 18.61 14.92 21.20
C ILE A 504 19.66 14.80 20.09
N GLY A 505 19.38 14.04 19.03
CA GLY A 505 20.31 13.83 17.91
C GLY A 505 20.63 15.12 17.16
N GLU A 506 19.68 16.05 17.10
CA GLU A 506 19.82 17.37 16.48
C GLU A 506 20.62 18.34 17.36
N THR A 507 20.35 18.37 18.66
CA THR A 507 20.86 19.45 19.53
C THR A 507 22.06 19.07 20.40
N SER A 508 22.24 17.81 20.78
CA SER A 508 23.37 17.40 21.63
C SER A 508 24.59 17.01 20.81
N ALA A 509 25.55 17.94 20.72
CA ALA A 509 26.87 17.66 20.15
C ALA A 509 27.65 16.62 20.98
N ALA A 510 27.46 16.60 22.29
CA ALA A 510 28.16 15.70 23.19
C ALA A 510 27.71 14.25 23.02
N VAL A 511 26.41 14.00 22.86
CA VAL A 511 25.88 12.66 22.55
C VAL A 511 26.44 12.16 21.21
N ARG A 512 26.45 13.02 20.17
CA ARG A 512 27.01 12.64 18.85
C ARG A 512 28.50 12.31 18.92
N SER A 513 29.29 13.12 19.63
CA SER A 513 30.73 12.87 19.82
C SER A 513 30.97 11.54 20.54
N LEU A 514 30.30 11.30 21.68
CA LEU A 514 30.44 10.05 22.44
C LEU A 514 29.94 8.81 21.68
N ALA A 515 28.90 8.96 20.86
CA ALA A 515 28.37 7.89 20.00
C ALA A 515 29.36 7.49 18.90
N CYS A 516 30.07 8.46 18.31
CA CYS A 516 31.06 8.22 17.25
C CYS A 516 32.46 7.83 17.77
N GLN A 517 32.77 8.13 19.04
CA GLN A 517 34.09 7.93 19.63
C GLN A 517 34.59 6.48 19.46
N GLY A 518 35.76 6.32 18.86
CA GLY A 518 36.40 5.00 18.72
C GLY A 518 35.88 4.18 17.54
N LEU A 519 35.06 4.75 16.64
CA LEU A 519 34.55 4.10 15.43
C LEU A 519 35.38 4.46 14.17
N GLU A 520 36.53 5.10 14.32
CA GLU A 520 37.40 5.49 13.20
C GLU A 520 37.91 4.28 12.41
N PHE A 521 38.08 3.14 13.08
CA PHE A 521 38.54 1.88 12.46
C PHE A 521 37.53 1.27 11.48
N ILE A 522 36.25 1.64 11.58
CA ILE A 522 35.19 1.30 10.60
C ILE A 522 34.84 2.48 9.69
N GLY A 523 35.70 3.51 9.65
CA GLY A 523 35.56 4.64 8.72
C GLY A 523 34.64 5.77 9.18
N ILE A 524 34.11 5.74 10.40
CA ILE A 524 33.29 6.83 10.95
C ILE A 524 34.23 7.86 11.59
N LYS A 525 34.45 9.00 10.90
CA LYS A 525 35.31 10.08 11.39
C LYS A 525 34.51 11.38 11.54
N LEU A 526 34.24 11.75 12.79
CA LEU A 526 33.54 12.99 13.13
C LEU A 526 34.48 14.19 13.05
N ASP A 527 34.01 15.30 12.48
CA ASP A 527 34.65 16.60 12.65
C ASP A 527 34.11 17.24 13.93
N GLU A 528 34.92 17.21 14.99
CA GLU A 528 34.52 17.69 16.32
C GLU A 528 34.18 19.19 16.35
N GLU A 529 34.82 20.00 15.49
CA GLU A 529 34.53 21.43 15.46
C GLU A 529 33.23 21.73 14.73
N ARG A 530 33.00 21.10 13.56
CA ARG A 530 31.69 21.18 12.86
C ARG A 530 30.56 20.66 13.76
N ASN A 531 30.80 19.59 14.50
CA ASN A 531 29.82 19.03 15.42
C ASN A 531 29.47 19.98 16.59
N ARG A 532 30.50 20.56 17.23
CA ARG A 532 30.35 21.44 18.40
C ARG A 532 29.71 22.79 18.04
N THR A 533 29.99 23.31 16.85
CA THR A 533 29.53 24.65 16.41
C THR A 533 28.22 24.62 15.63
N LEU A 534 27.59 23.44 15.49
CA LEU A 534 26.53 23.16 14.52
C LEU A 534 25.30 24.10 14.54
N GLY A 535 24.95 24.71 15.68
CA GLY A 535 23.82 25.64 15.76
C GLY A 535 22.46 25.06 15.29
N PRO A 536 21.41 25.89 15.18
CA PRO A 536 20.12 25.46 14.63
C PRO A 536 20.21 25.11 13.15
N VAL A 537 19.73 23.91 12.80
CA VAL A 537 19.77 23.38 11.43
C VAL A 537 18.38 23.50 10.78
N ALA A 538 18.30 24.15 9.62
CA ALA A 538 17.03 24.32 8.91
C ALA A 538 16.50 23.00 8.30
N SER A 539 17.38 22.17 7.75
CA SER A 539 17.01 20.90 7.11
C SER A 539 18.00 19.78 7.41
N HIS A 540 19.29 20.02 7.13
CA HIS A 540 20.37 19.07 7.40
C HIS A 540 21.72 19.77 7.53
N ALA A 541 22.71 19.05 8.07
CA ALA A 541 24.11 19.46 8.09
C ALA A 541 25.04 18.24 8.09
N VAL A 542 26.16 18.33 7.38
CA VAL A 542 27.19 17.29 7.35
C VAL A 542 28.28 17.62 8.38
N ILE A 543 28.52 16.70 9.32
CA ILE A 543 29.48 16.85 10.42
C ILE A 543 30.61 15.81 10.39
N SER A 544 30.69 14.98 9.35
CA SER A 544 31.86 14.14 9.12
C SER A 544 33.07 14.99 8.70
N SER A 545 34.27 14.51 9.02
CA SER A 545 35.49 15.07 8.44
C SER A 545 35.57 14.81 6.94
N ASP A 546 36.37 15.59 6.23
CA ASP A 546 36.49 15.48 4.77
C ASP A 546 37.14 14.15 4.34
N GLU A 547 37.94 13.54 5.21
CA GLU A 547 38.56 12.22 5.03
C GLU A 547 37.69 11.05 5.49
N SER A 548 36.48 11.31 5.97
CA SER A 548 35.56 10.27 6.42
C SER A 548 34.94 9.56 5.20
N PRO A 549 35.18 8.25 5.00
CA PRO A 549 34.45 7.50 3.98
C PRO A 549 32.95 7.43 4.28
N VAL A 550 32.57 7.43 5.56
CA VAL A 550 31.16 7.48 6.01
C VAL A 550 30.72 8.92 6.16
N LYS A 551 29.58 9.31 5.57
CA LYS A 551 28.98 10.63 5.83
C LYS A 551 28.22 10.64 7.13
N ILE A 552 28.52 11.60 8.00
CA ILE A 552 27.80 11.81 9.25
C ILE A 552 26.92 13.04 9.08
N ILE A 553 25.60 12.85 9.18
CA ILE A 553 24.61 13.88 8.83
C ILE A 553 23.68 14.10 10.02
N VAL A 554 23.42 15.36 10.35
CA VAL A 554 22.33 15.75 11.25
C VAL A 554 21.15 16.20 10.41
N ILE A 555 19.96 15.63 10.66
CA ILE A 555 18.74 15.91 9.89
C ILE A 555 17.66 16.35 10.85
N THR A 556 17.03 17.48 10.58
CA THR A 556 15.93 18.02 11.38
C THR A 556 14.67 17.18 11.17
N SER A 557 14.06 16.67 12.25
CA SER A 557 12.77 15.95 12.20
C SER A 557 11.64 16.82 12.75
N ASN A 558 10.52 16.80 12.04
CA ASN A 558 9.24 17.34 12.52
C ASN A 558 8.18 16.27 12.30
N ASP A 559 7.80 15.55 13.36
CA ASP A 559 6.99 14.34 13.27
C ASP A 559 5.64 14.61 12.58
N GLU A 560 4.98 15.73 12.91
CA GLU A 560 3.71 16.12 12.29
C GLU A 560 3.89 16.44 10.80
N ARG A 561 5.01 17.06 10.41
CA ARG A 561 5.35 17.32 9.00
C ARG A 561 5.56 16.01 8.24
N LEU A 562 6.15 15.00 8.88
CA LEU A 562 6.35 13.69 8.27
C LEU A 562 5.04 12.93 8.10
N VAL A 563 4.11 13.07 9.04
CA VAL A 563 2.74 12.55 8.90
C VAL A 563 2.00 13.24 7.76
N ALA A 564 2.09 14.57 7.66
CA ALA A 564 1.52 15.33 6.54
C ALA A 564 2.09 14.89 5.19
N TRP A 565 3.41 14.74 5.12
CA TRP A 565 4.14 14.29 3.93
C TRP A 565 3.66 12.90 3.48
N GLU A 566 3.59 11.95 4.41
CA GLU A 566 3.15 10.60 4.06
C GLU A 566 1.64 10.54 3.74
N ALA A 567 0.83 11.39 4.35
CA ALA A 567 -0.61 11.47 4.08
C ALA A 567 -0.90 11.99 2.66
N LEU A 568 -0.19 13.04 2.20
CA LEU A 568 -0.30 13.51 0.82
C LEU A 568 0.01 12.39 -0.18
N ARG A 569 1.18 11.75 -0.02
CA ARG A 569 1.62 10.65 -0.90
C ARG A 569 0.67 9.45 -0.85
N ALA A 570 0.15 9.11 0.32
CA ALA A 570 -0.82 8.02 0.45
C ALA A 570 -2.15 8.37 -0.22
N THR A 571 -2.56 9.62 -0.21
CA THR A 571 -3.82 10.07 -0.85
C THR A 571 -3.75 9.90 -2.35
N GLU A 572 -2.65 10.35 -2.99
CA GLU A 572 -2.43 10.16 -4.43
C GLU A 572 -2.45 8.66 -4.80
N ARG A 573 -1.73 7.82 -4.04
CA ARG A 573 -1.75 6.35 -4.23
C ARG A 573 -3.15 5.75 -4.03
N CYS A 574 -3.88 6.18 -3.00
CA CYS A 574 -5.20 5.65 -2.67
C CYS A 574 -6.29 6.13 -3.64
N GLN A 575 -6.15 7.30 -4.26
CA GLN A 575 -7.05 7.79 -5.30
C GLN A 575 -6.95 6.91 -6.57
N ILE A 576 -5.74 6.45 -6.93
CA ILE A 576 -5.53 5.48 -8.02
C ILE A 576 -6.22 4.14 -7.68
N VAL A 577 -6.07 3.65 -6.44
CA VAL A 577 -6.70 2.40 -5.99
C VAL A 577 -8.23 2.53 -5.89
N ARG A 578 -8.77 3.68 -5.46
CA ARG A 578 -10.22 3.94 -5.43
C ARG A 578 -10.83 4.17 -6.81
N GLY A 579 -10.09 4.78 -7.74
CA GLY A 579 -10.48 4.83 -9.15
C GLY A 579 -10.63 3.42 -9.74
N ALA A 580 -9.72 2.50 -9.39
CA ALA A 580 -9.79 1.09 -9.77
C ALA A 580 -10.84 0.28 -8.97
N ALA A 581 -11.10 0.62 -7.71
CA ALA A 581 -12.07 -0.08 -6.85
C ALA A 581 -13.52 0.38 -7.06
N ALA A 582 -13.74 1.61 -7.54
CA ALA A 582 -15.07 2.12 -7.90
C ALA A 582 -15.67 1.39 -9.11
N GLU A 583 -14.85 0.72 -9.93
CA GLU A 583 -15.29 -0.21 -10.97
C GLU A 583 -15.47 -1.66 -10.46
N ALA A 584 -15.04 -1.99 -9.24
CA ALA A 584 -14.87 -3.37 -8.77
C ALA A 584 -15.98 -3.90 -7.83
N ALA A 585 -17.20 -3.38 -7.92
CA ALA A 585 -18.37 -4.00 -7.27
C ALA A 585 -19.55 -4.15 -8.24
N GLU A 586 -19.29 -4.59 -9.47
CA GLU A 586 -20.37 -4.97 -10.38
C GLU A 586 -20.99 -6.32 -9.95
N PRO A 587 -22.32 -6.38 -9.74
CA PRO A 587 -22.99 -7.60 -9.32
C PRO A 587 -22.87 -8.73 -10.36
N ILE A 588 -22.92 -9.96 -9.88
CA ILE A 588 -22.96 -11.19 -10.67
C ILE A 588 -24.37 -11.77 -10.54
N PRO A 589 -25.14 -11.91 -11.63
CA PRO A 589 -26.44 -12.58 -11.59
C PRO A 589 -26.29 -14.04 -11.15
N ILE A 590 -27.16 -14.49 -10.25
CA ILE A 590 -27.21 -15.87 -9.78
C ILE A 590 -28.29 -16.63 -10.55
N GLU A 591 -27.92 -17.79 -11.08
CA GLU A 591 -28.81 -18.70 -11.80
C GLU A 591 -28.80 -20.09 -11.16
N ILE A 592 -29.99 -20.63 -10.90
CA ILE A 592 -30.14 -21.99 -10.39
C ILE A 592 -30.22 -22.94 -11.58
N SER A 593 -29.24 -23.84 -11.66
CA SER A 593 -29.22 -24.91 -12.65
C SER A 593 -30.10 -26.06 -12.17
N ALA A 594 -31.24 -26.23 -12.83
CA ALA A 594 -32.06 -27.43 -12.67
C ALA A 594 -31.36 -28.65 -13.26
N HIS A 595 -31.69 -29.86 -12.77
CA HIS A 595 -31.25 -31.10 -13.39
C HIS A 595 -31.59 -31.12 -14.88
N HIS A 596 -30.67 -31.60 -15.70
CA HIS A 596 -30.87 -31.62 -17.14
C HIS A 596 -29.94 -32.62 -17.82
N VAL A 597 -30.21 -32.85 -19.11
CA VAL A 597 -29.43 -33.77 -19.95
C VAL A 597 -28.93 -33.06 -21.19
N HIS A 598 -27.65 -33.23 -21.47
CA HIS A 598 -27.09 -32.96 -22.79
C HIS A 598 -26.93 -34.29 -23.53
N LEU A 599 -27.41 -34.39 -24.77
CA LEU A 599 -27.39 -35.62 -25.53
C LEU A 599 -26.38 -35.57 -26.67
N ALA A 600 -25.73 -36.70 -26.95
CA ALA A 600 -25.08 -36.96 -28.22
C ALA A 600 -26.12 -37.31 -29.29
N GLN A 601 -25.87 -36.96 -30.55
CA GLN A 601 -26.82 -37.23 -31.64
C GLN A 601 -27.21 -38.72 -31.75
N ALA A 602 -26.26 -39.63 -31.52
CA ALA A 602 -26.53 -41.07 -31.54
C ALA A 602 -27.53 -41.51 -30.45
N ASP A 603 -27.60 -40.80 -29.33
CA ASP A 603 -28.58 -41.07 -28.27
C ASP A 603 -29.90 -40.35 -28.52
N VAL A 604 -29.89 -39.16 -29.15
CA VAL A 604 -31.10 -38.52 -29.67
C VAL A 604 -31.84 -39.47 -30.61
N ASP A 605 -31.11 -40.11 -31.52
CA ASP A 605 -31.67 -41.06 -32.50
C ASP A 605 -32.36 -42.27 -31.81
N LYS A 606 -31.77 -42.78 -30.74
CA LYS A 606 -32.34 -43.91 -29.97
C LYS A 606 -33.55 -43.51 -29.13
N LEU A 607 -33.52 -42.31 -28.55
CA LEU A 607 -34.53 -41.81 -27.61
C LEU A 607 -35.77 -41.24 -28.32
N PHE A 608 -35.56 -40.63 -29.50
CA PHE A 608 -36.58 -39.86 -30.21
C PHE A 608 -36.79 -40.25 -31.67
N GLY A 609 -36.02 -41.21 -32.20
CA GLY A 609 -36.14 -41.73 -33.56
C GLY A 609 -34.98 -41.33 -34.46
N ALA A 610 -34.62 -42.20 -35.41
CA ALA A 610 -33.45 -42.01 -36.25
C ALA A 610 -33.51 -40.71 -37.07
N GLY A 611 -32.47 -39.88 -36.97
CA GLY A 611 -32.36 -38.61 -37.67
C GLY A 611 -33.10 -37.45 -36.98
N HIS A 612 -33.66 -37.67 -35.79
CA HIS A 612 -34.38 -36.63 -35.04
C HIS A 612 -33.44 -35.48 -34.65
N GLN A 613 -33.91 -34.25 -34.84
CA GLN A 613 -33.20 -33.04 -34.41
C GLN A 613 -33.90 -32.48 -33.18
N LEU A 614 -33.12 -32.08 -32.17
CA LEU A 614 -33.68 -31.49 -30.95
C LEU A 614 -34.50 -30.25 -31.26
N THR A 615 -35.69 -30.15 -30.69
CA THR A 615 -36.63 -29.06 -30.96
C THR A 615 -36.42 -27.93 -29.95
N PRO A 616 -35.94 -26.73 -30.35
CA PRO A 616 -35.80 -25.61 -29.43
C PRO A 616 -37.16 -25.18 -28.86
N ALA A 617 -37.25 -25.00 -27.53
CA ALA A 617 -38.44 -24.50 -26.87
C ALA A 617 -38.23 -23.10 -26.28
N HIS A 618 -37.16 -22.90 -25.52
CA HIS A 618 -36.81 -21.60 -24.93
C HIS A 618 -35.28 -21.42 -24.93
N GLU A 619 -34.81 -20.21 -25.21
CA GLU A 619 -33.39 -19.87 -25.08
C GLU A 619 -32.97 -19.85 -23.61
N LEU A 620 -31.72 -20.26 -23.37
CA LEU A 620 -31.09 -20.14 -22.05
C LEU A 620 -30.26 -18.86 -21.97
N SER A 621 -29.81 -18.53 -20.76
CA SER A 621 -29.01 -17.34 -20.49
C SER A 621 -27.69 -17.29 -21.26
N GLN A 622 -27.09 -18.46 -21.48
CA GLN A 622 -25.84 -18.61 -22.23
C GLN A 622 -26.11 -18.62 -23.75
N PRO A 623 -25.46 -17.74 -24.53
CA PRO A 623 -25.66 -17.63 -25.97
C PRO A 623 -25.51 -18.96 -26.71
N GLY A 624 -26.49 -19.27 -27.57
CA GLY A 624 -26.51 -20.48 -28.39
C GLY A 624 -26.95 -21.76 -27.67
N GLN A 625 -27.32 -21.70 -26.39
CA GLN A 625 -27.90 -22.83 -25.64
C GLN A 625 -29.42 -22.65 -25.53
N TYR A 626 -30.16 -23.76 -25.61
CA TYR A 626 -31.63 -23.74 -25.52
C TYR A 626 -32.17 -24.96 -24.79
N ALA A 627 -33.23 -24.77 -24.03
CA ALA A 627 -34.03 -25.85 -23.51
C ALA A 627 -34.88 -26.44 -24.65
N CYS A 628 -34.87 -27.77 -24.76
CA CYS A 628 -35.58 -28.47 -25.80
C CYS A 628 -37.01 -28.86 -25.37
N ALA A 629 -37.91 -29.07 -26.34
CA ALA A 629 -39.24 -29.59 -26.06
C ALA A 629 -39.17 -31.01 -25.47
N GLU A 630 -38.14 -31.75 -25.88
CA GLU A 630 -37.80 -33.10 -25.46
C GLU A 630 -37.48 -33.18 -23.97
N LYS A 631 -37.91 -34.30 -23.39
CA LYS A 631 -37.63 -34.69 -22.01
C LYS A 631 -37.32 -36.18 -21.98
N VAL A 632 -36.54 -36.60 -21.00
CA VAL A 632 -36.17 -37.99 -20.77
C VAL A 632 -36.44 -38.39 -19.33
N HIS A 633 -36.68 -39.67 -19.10
CA HIS A 633 -36.66 -40.26 -17.76
C HIS A 633 -35.25 -40.76 -17.46
N LEU A 634 -34.73 -40.44 -16.28
CA LEU A 634 -33.49 -40.99 -15.77
C LEU A 634 -33.82 -42.23 -14.95
N ILE A 635 -33.22 -43.36 -15.25
CA ILE A 635 -33.44 -44.64 -14.57
C ILE A 635 -32.11 -45.13 -14.02
N GLY A 636 -32.03 -45.19 -12.69
CA GLY A 636 -30.88 -45.73 -11.97
C GLY A 636 -31.22 -47.03 -11.24
N PRO A 637 -30.24 -47.67 -10.57
CA PRO A 637 -30.42 -48.98 -9.92
C PRO A 637 -31.52 -49.02 -8.83
N LYS A 638 -31.80 -47.89 -8.17
CA LYS A 638 -32.80 -47.81 -7.08
C LYS A 638 -34.12 -47.19 -7.47
N GLY A 639 -34.19 -46.45 -8.58
CA GLY A 639 -35.38 -45.68 -8.89
C GLY A 639 -35.22 -44.82 -10.14
N ARG A 640 -36.20 -43.92 -10.33
CA ARG A 640 -36.30 -43.09 -11.54
C ARG A 640 -36.63 -41.63 -11.25
N ILE A 641 -36.22 -40.74 -12.15
CA ILE A 641 -36.58 -39.32 -12.18
C ILE A 641 -37.26 -39.04 -13.51
N ASP A 642 -38.44 -38.46 -13.44
CA ASP A 642 -39.29 -38.29 -14.60
C ASP A 642 -39.13 -36.92 -15.23
N ASN A 643 -39.26 -36.87 -16.56
CA ASN A 643 -39.42 -35.63 -17.31
C ASN A 643 -38.25 -34.64 -17.15
N VAL A 644 -37.01 -35.16 -17.09
CA VAL A 644 -35.80 -34.35 -17.05
C VAL A 644 -35.58 -33.66 -18.40
N ARG A 645 -35.30 -32.37 -18.36
CA ARG A 645 -35.20 -31.52 -19.54
C ARG A 645 -33.94 -31.85 -20.36
N VAL A 646 -34.07 -31.91 -21.68
CA VAL A 646 -32.93 -31.96 -22.60
C VAL A 646 -32.50 -30.54 -22.97
N LEU A 647 -31.19 -30.28 -22.99
CA LEU A 647 -30.61 -29.01 -23.43
C LEU A 647 -29.84 -29.20 -24.74
N GLY A 648 -30.07 -28.29 -25.68
CA GLY A 648 -29.39 -28.21 -26.96
C GLY A 648 -28.35 -27.09 -27.02
N PRO A 649 -27.43 -27.14 -28.01
CA PRO A 649 -27.34 -28.15 -29.07
C PRO A 649 -26.78 -29.50 -28.57
N THR A 650 -26.85 -30.53 -29.42
CA THR A 650 -26.25 -31.84 -29.12
C THR A 650 -24.75 -31.72 -28.85
N ARG A 651 -24.25 -32.52 -27.90
CA ARG A 651 -22.82 -32.59 -27.56
C ARG A 651 -22.16 -33.80 -28.22
N LYS A 652 -20.83 -33.91 -28.07
CA LYS A 652 -20.07 -35.09 -28.53
C LYS A 652 -20.41 -36.35 -27.72
N GLU A 653 -20.63 -36.16 -26.42
CA GLU A 653 -20.97 -37.22 -25.47
C GLU A 653 -22.20 -36.82 -24.68
N THR A 654 -22.99 -37.81 -24.28
CA THR A 654 -24.16 -37.62 -23.43
C THR A 654 -23.74 -37.38 -21.99
N GLN A 655 -24.32 -36.37 -21.37
CA GLN A 655 -24.04 -35.96 -20.00
C GLN A 655 -25.35 -35.70 -19.26
N VAL A 656 -25.44 -36.18 -18.02
CA VAL A 656 -26.58 -35.98 -17.14
C VAL A 656 -26.12 -35.24 -15.89
N GLU A 657 -26.71 -34.09 -15.64
CA GLU A 657 -26.48 -33.31 -14.41
C GLU A 657 -27.67 -33.54 -13.47
N ILE A 658 -27.40 -34.06 -12.27
CA ILE A 658 -28.38 -34.28 -11.20
C ILE A 658 -28.02 -33.53 -9.93
N ALA A 659 -29.03 -33.24 -9.10
CA ALA A 659 -28.83 -32.68 -7.78
C ALA A 659 -28.25 -33.72 -6.80
N MET A 660 -27.61 -33.27 -5.73
CA MET A 660 -27.01 -34.15 -4.72
C MET A 660 -28.05 -35.04 -4.03
N THR A 661 -29.27 -34.55 -3.82
CA THR A 661 -30.37 -35.32 -3.24
C THR A 661 -30.89 -36.42 -4.18
N GLU A 662 -30.76 -36.25 -5.48
CA GLU A 662 -31.25 -37.17 -6.51
C GLU A 662 -30.42 -38.44 -6.62
N GLN A 663 -29.17 -38.39 -6.19
CA GLN A 663 -28.27 -39.54 -6.13
C GLN A 663 -28.87 -40.70 -5.32
N PHE A 664 -29.59 -40.38 -4.23
CA PHE A 664 -30.22 -41.38 -3.37
C PHE A 664 -31.42 -42.04 -4.05
N LYS A 665 -32.18 -41.27 -4.82
CA LYS A 665 -33.38 -41.72 -5.54
C LYS A 665 -33.02 -42.63 -6.72
N LEU A 666 -31.98 -42.26 -7.48
CA LEU A 666 -31.50 -43.05 -8.60
C LEU A 666 -30.62 -44.22 -8.12
N GLY A 667 -29.97 -44.12 -6.96
CA GLY A 667 -29.07 -45.14 -6.46
C GLY A 667 -27.71 -45.15 -7.14
N ILE A 668 -27.24 -43.98 -7.53
CA ILE A 668 -25.94 -43.73 -8.16
C ILE A 668 -25.18 -42.72 -7.32
N GLN A 669 -23.84 -42.79 -7.30
CA GLN A 669 -22.98 -41.84 -6.57
C GLN A 669 -22.13 -41.06 -7.58
N PRO A 670 -22.67 -39.99 -8.18
CA PRO A 670 -21.91 -39.16 -9.10
C PRO A 670 -20.89 -38.28 -8.35
N PRO A 671 -19.71 -38.00 -8.94
CA PRO A 671 -18.79 -37.01 -8.41
C PRO A 671 -19.27 -35.57 -8.72
N ILE A 672 -18.81 -34.60 -7.93
CA ILE A 672 -18.91 -33.16 -8.27
C ILE A 672 -17.86 -32.85 -9.32
N ARG A 673 -18.28 -32.36 -10.50
CA ARG A 673 -17.40 -32.12 -11.66
C ARG A 673 -17.80 -30.87 -12.44
N GLU A 674 -16.83 -30.31 -13.17
CA GLU A 674 -17.12 -29.31 -14.20
C GLU A 674 -17.90 -29.95 -15.36
N SER A 675 -18.86 -29.21 -15.93
CA SER A 675 -19.62 -29.68 -17.10
C SER A 675 -18.68 -29.97 -18.28
N GLY A 676 -18.70 -31.22 -18.76
CA GLY A 676 -17.78 -31.74 -19.77
C GLY A 676 -16.65 -32.63 -19.24
N ASP A 677 -16.39 -32.69 -17.94
CA ASP A 677 -15.46 -33.66 -17.33
C ASP A 677 -16.21 -34.94 -16.96
N LEU A 678 -16.27 -35.88 -17.91
CA LEU A 678 -17.02 -37.14 -17.78
C LEU A 678 -16.15 -38.32 -17.34
N ALA A 679 -14.85 -38.11 -17.12
CA ALA A 679 -13.93 -39.19 -16.81
C ALA A 679 -14.24 -39.84 -15.46
N ASN A 680 -14.30 -41.18 -15.42
CA ASN A 680 -14.58 -41.96 -14.22
C ASN A 680 -15.93 -41.60 -13.55
N THR A 681 -16.91 -41.17 -14.33
CA THR A 681 -18.26 -40.88 -13.85
C THR A 681 -19.17 -42.10 -14.04
N PRO A 682 -20.18 -42.30 -13.17
CA PRO A 682 -21.14 -43.39 -13.34
C PRO A 682 -22.05 -43.15 -14.56
N GLY A 683 -22.62 -44.23 -15.07
CA GLY A 683 -23.66 -44.22 -16.10
C GLY A 683 -25.06 -44.40 -15.53
N LEU A 684 -26.08 -44.27 -16.39
CA LEU A 684 -27.47 -44.60 -16.10
C LEU A 684 -28.26 -44.92 -17.38
N THR A 685 -29.51 -45.34 -17.25
CA THR A 685 -30.41 -45.56 -18.39
C THR A 685 -31.29 -44.32 -18.61
N LEU A 686 -31.29 -43.82 -19.84
CA LEU A 686 -32.17 -42.76 -20.32
C LEU A 686 -33.34 -43.40 -21.08
N GLU A 687 -34.55 -42.97 -20.80
CA GLU A 687 -35.77 -43.40 -21.51
C GLU A 687 -36.47 -42.18 -22.13
N GLY A 688 -36.72 -42.25 -23.43
CA GLY A 688 -37.40 -41.23 -24.22
C GLY A 688 -38.67 -41.78 -24.87
N LYS A 689 -39.33 -40.96 -25.70
CA LYS A 689 -40.63 -41.30 -26.29
C LYS A 689 -40.58 -42.51 -27.24
N HIS A 690 -39.46 -42.71 -27.94
CA HIS A 690 -39.32 -43.78 -28.95
C HIS A 690 -38.54 -45.01 -28.44
N GLY A 691 -37.77 -44.87 -27.36
CA GLY A 691 -36.93 -45.95 -26.86
C GLY A 691 -36.05 -45.53 -25.69
N SER A 692 -35.12 -46.40 -25.32
CA SER A 692 -34.18 -46.19 -24.21
C SER A 692 -32.74 -46.42 -24.65
N THR A 693 -31.78 -45.72 -24.01
CA THR A 693 -30.34 -45.93 -24.19
C THR A 693 -29.67 -45.97 -22.83
N THR A 694 -28.63 -46.79 -22.66
CA THR A 694 -27.84 -46.83 -21.42
C THR A 694 -26.47 -46.24 -21.69
N ILE A 695 -26.13 -45.20 -20.94
CA ILE A 695 -24.78 -44.61 -20.96
C ILE A 695 -23.95 -45.30 -19.88
N THR A 696 -22.70 -45.61 -20.18
CA THR A 696 -21.78 -46.28 -19.24
C THR A 696 -21.04 -45.30 -18.32
N GLN A 697 -21.01 -44.03 -18.72
CA GLN A 697 -20.45 -42.89 -17.99
C GLN A 697 -21.24 -41.63 -18.38
N GLY A 698 -21.09 -40.55 -17.62
CA GLY A 698 -21.61 -39.22 -17.98
C GLY A 698 -22.52 -38.58 -16.93
N VAL A 699 -22.73 -39.20 -15.76
CA VAL A 699 -23.59 -38.64 -14.71
C VAL A 699 -22.75 -37.91 -13.66
N ILE A 700 -23.04 -36.62 -13.45
CA ILE A 700 -22.30 -35.74 -12.53
C ILE A 700 -23.25 -34.92 -11.64
N CYS A 701 -22.72 -34.42 -10.52
CA CYS A 701 -23.23 -33.21 -9.87
C CYS A 701 -22.42 -32.02 -10.37
N ALA A 702 -23.08 -30.98 -10.86
CA ALA A 702 -22.39 -29.83 -11.43
C ALA A 702 -21.63 -29.05 -10.35
N GLN A 703 -20.34 -28.78 -10.58
CA GLN A 703 -19.58 -27.87 -9.74
C GLN A 703 -20.07 -26.44 -9.99
N ARG A 704 -20.34 -25.70 -8.91
CA ARG A 704 -20.66 -24.26 -8.97
C ARG A 704 -19.56 -23.46 -9.67
N HIS A 705 -19.97 -22.58 -10.56
CA HIS A 705 -19.05 -21.83 -11.40
C HIS A 705 -19.65 -20.50 -11.85
N ILE A 706 -18.80 -19.58 -12.28
CA ILE A 706 -19.20 -18.33 -12.91
C ILE A 706 -18.79 -18.37 -14.37
N HIS A 707 -19.76 -18.17 -15.26
CA HIS A 707 -19.48 -17.86 -16.65
C HIS A 707 -19.09 -16.39 -16.78
N MET A 708 -17.97 -16.11 -17.43
CA MET A 708 -17.48 -14.75 -17.68
C MET A 708 -17.00 -14.63 -19.13
N SER A 709 -17.25 -13.47 -19.75
CA SER A 709 -16.47 -13.07 -20.92
C SER A 709 -15.04 -12.69 -20.48
N PRO A 710 -14.04 -12.66 -21.39
CA PRO A 710 -12.71 -12.16 -21.07
C PRO A 710 -12.72 -10.74 -20.51
N GLU A 711 -13.68 -9.92 -20.95
CA GLU A 711 -13.89 -8.56 -20.46
C GLU A 711 -14.44 -8.54 -19.03
N ASP A 712 -15.42 -9.40 -18.71
CA ASP A 712 -15.97 -9.50 -17.35
C ASP A 712 -14.93 -9.99 -16.33
N ALA A 713 -14.12 -10.98 -16.73
CA ALA A 713 -13.05 -11.51 -15.91
C ALA A 713 -11.96 -10.46 -15.68
N MET A 714 -11.56 -9.75 -16.74
CA MET A 714 -10.57 -8.68 -16.65
C MET A 714 -11.04 -7.53 -15.75
N ARG A 715 -12.30 -7.08 -15.89
CA ARG A 715 -12.91 -6.04 -15.04
C ARG A 715 -12.90 -6.41 -13.56
N ARG A 716 -13.08 -7.70 -13.24
CA ARG A 716 -13.12 -8.21 -11.86
C ARG A 716 -11.76 -8.69 -11.34
N GLY A 717 -10.68 -8.52 -12.10
CA GLY A 717 -9.35 -9.00 -11.72
C GLY A 717 -9.23 -10.54 -11.65
N LEU A 718 -10.09 -11.27 -12.36
CA LEU A 718 -10.17 -12.72 -12.37
C LEU A 718 -9.59 -13.30 -13.68
N ARG A 719 -9.21 -14.58 -13.65
CA ARG A 719 -8.78 -15.33 -14.83
C ARG A 719 -9.52 -16.66 -14.90
N ASP A 720 -9.49 -17.28 -16.07
CA ASP A 720 -10.00 -18.64 -16.25
C ASP A 720 -9.41 -19.60 -15.20
N ARG A 721 -10.26 -20.47 -14.64
CA ARG A 721 -9.95 -21.46 -13.60
C ARG A 721 -9.60 -20.92 -12.22
N TYR A 722 -9.68 -19.61 -11.98
CA TYR A 722 -9.58 -19.10 -10.61
C TYR A 722 -10.72 -19.66 -9.76
N VAL A 723 -10.46 -19.83 -8.46
CA VAL A 723 -11.47 -20.26 -7.50
C VAL A 723 -11.72 -19.10 -6.54
N VAL A 724 -12.99 -18.70 -6.42
CA VAL A 724 -13.40 -17.50 -5.68
C VAL A 724 -14.49 -17.82 -4.65
N ARG A 725 -14.64 -16.91 -3.69
CA ARG A 725 -15.81 -16.81 -2.83
C ARG A 725 -16.78 -15.80 -3.40
N VAL A 726 -18.05 -16.15 -3.37
CA VAL A 726 -19.13 -15.26 -3.81
C VAL A 726 -20.11 -15.05 -2.67
N ARG A 727 -20.25 -13.79 -2.24
CA ARG A 727 -21.26 -13.36 -1.28
C ARG A 727 -22.55 -13.08 -2.03
N ILE A 728 -23.65 -13.74 -1.66
CA ILE A 728 -24.97 -13.54 -2.27
C ILE A 728 -25.85 -12.81 -1.26
N GLU A 729 -26.47 -11.72 -1.71
CA GLU A 729 -27.35 -10.90 -0.89
C GLU A 729 -28.76 -11.49 -0.86
N GLY A 730 -29.35 -11.62 0.33
CA GLY A 730 -30.69 -12.17 0.55
C GLY A 730 -31.12 -12.04 2.02
N ASP A 731 -32.25 -12.64 2.40
CA ASP A 731 -32.77 -12.62 3.79
C ASP A 731 -31.77 -13.16 4.82
N ARG A 732 -30.85 -14.02 4.38
CA ARG A 732 -29.62 -14.40 5.09
C ARG A 732 -28.46 -14.27 4.12
N GLU A 733 -27.53 -13.38 4.43
CA GLU A 733 -26.30 -13.25 3.66
C GLU A 733 -25.47 -14.54 3.79
N LEU A 734 -25.05 -15.09 2.65
CA LEU A 734 -24.31 -16.34 2.57
C LEU A 734 -23.14 -16.21 1.59
N ILE A 735 -22.01 -16.80 1.97
CA ILE A 735 -20.78 -16.81 1.17
C ILE A 735 -20.54 -18.22 0.65
N TYR A 736 -20.56 -18.38 -0.67
CA TYR A 736 -20.26 -19.63 -1.37
C TYR A 736 -18.77 -19.67 -1.70
N GLY A 737 -18.04 -20.63 -1.13
CA GLY A 737 -16.64 -20.90 -1.51
C GLY A 737 -16.55 -21.83 -2.72
N ASP A 738 -15.33 -22.13 -3.16
CA ASP A 738 -15.01 -23.09 -4.23
C ASP A 738 -15.71 -22.84 -5.57
N VAL A 739 -16.00 -21.57 -5.89
CA VAL A 739 -16.68 -21.19 -7.13
C VAL A 739 -15.65 -21.04 -8.23
N VAL A 740 -15.74 -21.86 -9.28
CA VAL A 740 -14.76 -21.85 -10.38
C VAL A 740 -15.12 -20.76 -11.40
N VAL A 741 -14.17 -19.92 -11.76
CA VAL A 741 -14.32 -18.93 -12.83
C VAL A 741 -14.06 -19.61 -14.18
N ARG A 742 -15.00 -19.51 -15.12
CA ARG A 742 -14.86 -20.02 -16.48
C ARG A 742 -14.94 -18.86 -17.45
N VAL A 743 -13.89 -18.65 -18.23
CA VAL A 743 -13.79 -17.51 -19.15
C VAL A 743 -13.89 -17.99 -20.60
N ASN A 744 -14.89 -17.49 -21.33
CA ASN A 744 -15.04 -17.74 -22.76
C ASN A 744 -15.66 -16.51 -23.44
N PRO A 745 -15.20 -16.12 -24.64
CA PRO A 745 -15.77 -14.98 -25.38
C PRO A 745 -17.28 -15.04 -25.61
N ASN A 746 -17.86 -16.25 -25.64
CA ASN A 746 -19.29 -16.45 -25.87
C ASN A 746 -20.12 -16.56 -24.57
N PHE A 747 -19.50 -16.42 -23.40
CA PHE A 747 -20.21 -16.50 -22.13
C PHE A 747 -20.88 -15.18 -21.77
N ARG A 748 -22.05 -15.31 -21.16
CA ARG A 748 -22.75 -14.22 -20.48
C ARG A 748 -22.51 -14.34 -18.98
N LEU A 749 -22.27 -13.21 -18.31
CA LEU A 749 -22.00 -13.18 -16.88
C LEU A 749 -23.15 -13.79 -16.06
N ALA A 750 -22.90 -14.93 -15.43
CA ALA A 750 -23.82 -15.57 -14.48
C ALA A 750 -23.07 -16.57 -13.59
N MET A 751 -23.38 -16.60 -12.30
CA MET A 751 -22.98 -17.68 -11.39
C MET A 751 -24.05 -18.76 -11.38
N HIS A 752 -23.64 -19.99 -11.65
CA HIS A 752 -24.49 -21.16 -11.62
C HIS A 752 -24.30 -21.93 -10.32
N ILE A 753 -25.40 -22.16 -9.61
CA ILE A 753 -25.48 -23.03 -8.42
C ILE A 753 -26.50 -24.14 -8.63
N ASP A 754 -26.41 -25.21 -7.85
CA ASP A 754 -27.38 -26.31 -7.96
C ASP A 754 -28.71 -26.02 -7.23
N THR A 755 -29.72 -26.85 -7.51
CA THR A 755 -31.07 -26.68 -6.96
C THR A 755 -31.15 -26.95 -5.45
N ASP A 756 -30.37 -27.89 -4.92
CA ASP A 756 -30.30 -28.15 -3.47
C ASP A 756 -29.63 -26.97 -2.75
N GLU A 757 -28.55 -26.42 -3.32
CA GLU A 757 -27.86 -25.22 -2.84
C GLU A 757 -28.79 -24.00 -2.83
N GLY A 758 -29.57 -23.80 -3.90
CA GLY A 758 -30.54 -22.71 -3.98
C GLY A 758 -31.65 -22.85 -2.93
N ASN A 759 -32.23 -24.06 -2.78
CA ASN A 759 -33.30 -24.32 -1.84
C ASN A 759 -32.85 -24.21 -0.37
N ALA A 760 -31.65 -24.70 -0.04
CA ALA A 760 -31.11 -24.65 1.32
C ALA A 760 -30.86 -23.21 1.80
N ALA A 761 -30.55 -22.30 0.87
CA ALA A 761 -30.23 -20.91 1.11
C ALA A 761 -31.35 -19.92 0.79
N SER A 762 -32.53 -20.41 0.37
CA SER A 762 -33.64 -19.57 -0.11
C SER A 762 -33.27 -18.63 -1.27
N ILE A 763 -32.31 -19.03 -2.11
CA ILE A 763 -31.87 -18.26 -3.27
C ILE A 763 -32.82 -18.53 -4.46
N ARG A 764 -33.00 -17.52 -5.31
CA ARG A 764 -33.79 -17.60 -6.54
C ARG A 764 -32.98 -17.08 -7.73
N THR A 765 -33.23 -17.63 -8.91
CA THR A 765 -32.67 -17.12 -10.16
C THR A 765 -32.99 -15.63 -10.30
N GLY A 766 -31.97 -14.82 -10.61
CA GLY A 766 -32.07 -13.36 -10.73
C GLY A 766 -31.63 -12.58 -9.49
N MET A 767 -31.28 -13.26 -8.38
CA MET A 767 -30.56 -12.62 -7.28
C MET A 767 -29.15 -12.22 -7.71
N ILE A 768 -28.50 -11.37 -6.92
CA ILE A 768 -27.16 -10.83 -7.23
C ILE A 768 -26.15 -11.26 -6.17
N GLY A 769 -24.93 -11.53 -6.62
CA GLY A 769 -23.80 -11.81 -5.76
C GLY A 769 -22.56 -10.99 -6.13
N TYR A 770 -21.59 -10.98 -5.23
CA TYR A 770 -20.36 -10.20 -5.34
C TYR A 770 -19.17 -11.10 -5.06
N ILE A 771 -18.06 -10.88 -5.76
CA ILE A 771 -16.80 -11.54 -5.42
C ILE A 771 -16.37 -11.04 -4.04
N ASP A 772 -16.28 -11.97 -3.10
CA ASP A 772 -15.86 -11.72 -1.72
C ASP A 772 -14.33 -11.85 -1.60
N GLU A 773 -13.77 -12.91 -2.17
CA GLU A 773 -12.34 -13.23 -2.06
C GLU A 773 -11.88 -14.15 -3.22
N ILE A 774 -10.60 -14.09 -3.60
CA ILE A 774 -9.97 -15.11 -4.47
C ILE A 774 -9.32 -16.18 -3.57
N GLN A 775 -9.88 -17.38 -3.54
CA GLN A 775 -9.36 -18.49 -2.73
C GLN A 775 -8.15 -19.17 -3.35
N MET A 776 -8.16 -19.31 -4.68
CA MET A 776 -7.07 -19.99 -5.39
C MET A 776 -6.86 -19.35 -6.77
N ARG A 777 -5.61 -18.97 -7.02
CA ARG A 777 -5.14 -18.54 -8.34
C ARG A 777 -4.54 -19.77 -9.02
N ARG A 778 -5.27 -20.37 -9.95
CA ARG A 778 -4.79 -21.52 -10.74
C ARG A 778 -4.07 -21.09 -12.00
#